data_AF-A0A846HYK0-F1
#
_entry.id   AF-A0A846HYK0-F1
#
_cell.length_a   1.000
_cell.length_b   1.000
_cell.length_c   1.000
_cell.angle_alpha   90.00
_cell.angle_beta   90.00
_cell.angle_gamma   90.00
#
_symmetry.space_group_name_H-M   'P 1'
#
loop_
_entity.id
_entity.type
_entity.pdbx_description
1 polymer ?
#
loop_
_entity_poly.entity_id
_entity_poly.type
_entity_poly.pdbx_seq_one_letter_code
_entity_poly.pdbx_strand_id
1 'polypeptide(L)'
;MYMGEIENIVKKIPLILLISIIVTFVPSFKVHASSTTPIMGQPQLTQEQALNYFKTRNSEKSDQATKEFISIVWQEANLEGIRADVVFIQIMKETNFLKFTGDVKECQNNFAGIGATGGGVPGAYFKDTRTGVRAVVQHLKAYCSTEGLKNPCVDPRFTYVQRGISPYVEWLGIGENPNYPDKGWAADNNYGKSIVEMMHSAKYLANEGDSQGNITTSKATINNLEVSLDGNNVVTNELEPGKAYNIKAYGNSSNGVLYEYWIKDLSINSWIKLRDYSTTNEVKWTPNKSGKYLIGVHVKDRYSKERLDNFKYVEYNVASLKKATISSLEVSLDGNNVVNNELEPGKAYNIKAYGNSSNGVLYEYWIKDLSINSWIKLRDYSTTNEVKWTSNKSGKYLIGVHVKDRYSEERLDNFKYVEYNVASPKKATVNSLEVSLDGNKVVTNELNPGKSYSIKAYGNSSNGVLYEYWIKDLSINSWIKLKDYSTSTQVAWTPNKPGKYLIGVHVKDKYSVQKLDNFKYVEYNVASPKKATINSLEVSLNGGKVVNNELQAGEIYNIKAYGSSSNGVLYEYWIKDLSINSWIKLKDYSTSTQVTWTPNKSGKYLIGVHVKDKYSTQKLDNFKYVEYNVKLSKKAVISNLEVSLNGKIVTNNQLNSGKTYSIKTYAESLNGVLYEYWIKDLSSNSWIKLKDYSTSTQITWTPNKAGKYLIGVHVKDKYSNERLDNYKYVEYSVQGSLIKTIVLDAGHGGRDSGAVSSRATGNIHEADIVQKITIKLGNLLKAKGYNVIYTRDKVDNYNYPSITQNLEDRINVANNIKADLFVSIHADSADSSSAHGYGAHYSSYRPRLDNSGVYMEDDVYYDRTPCDAALKSKVLSQLIVNEMASLGTTNRGIYDHNLYVTRNALMPSVLVECGFVSNDAEVRWLNTDSNQNKIAQKLYNAVTKLFSI
;
A
#
# COMPACT_ATOMS: atom_id res chain seq x y z
N MET A 1 -8.61 0.42 4.75
CA MET A 1 -9.52 -0.19 5.75
C MET A 1 -8.85 -1.50 6.15
N TYR A 2 -8.19 -1.64 7.31
CA TYR A 2 -8.26 -0.91 8.58
C TYR A 2 -6.99 -0.09 8.94
N MET A 3 -7.08 0.76 9.97
CA MET A 3 -6.00 1.56 10.59
C MET A 3 -5.76 1.13 12.06
N GLY A 4 -4.63 1.57 12.64
CA GLY A 4 -4.35 1.61 14.09
C GLY A 4 -3.45 0.46 14.60
N GLU A 5 -2.58 0.57 15.61
CA GLU A 5 -2.07 1.66 16.50
C GLU A 5 -0.75 1.14 17.17
N ILE A 6 0.19 1.86 17.82
CA ILE A 6 0.48 3.30 18.09
C ILE A 6 2.02 3.45 18.38
N GLU A 7 2.57 4.66 18.44
CA GLU A 7 3.99 4.94 18.81
C GLU A 7 4.26 5.14 20.34
N ASN A 8 5.56 5.20 20.69
CA ASN A 8 6.19 5.83 21.86
C ASN A 8 6.32 5.09 23.21
N ILE A 9 7.58 4.77 23.58
CA ILE A 9 8.14 5.04 24.91
C ILE A 9 9.58 5.58 24.78
N VAL A 10 9.85 6.74 25.39
CA VAL A 10 11.20 7.27 25.63
C VAL A 10 11.45 7.35 27.13
N LYS A 11 12.58 6.81 27.62
CA LYS A 11 13.46 7.33 28.71
C LYS A 11 14.31 6.21 29.35
N LYS A 12 15.63 6.34 29.29
CA LYS A 12 16.52 6.49 30.48
C LYS A 12 17.98 6.71 30.05
N ILE A 13 18.65 7.62 30.77
CA ILE A 13 20.09 7.94 30.70
C ILE A 13 20.76 7.32 31.94
N PRO A 14 22.05 6.96 31.87
CA PRO A 14 22.99 7.55 32.83
C PRO A 14 24.20 8.20 32.14
N LEU A 15 24.80 9.15 32.87
CA LEU A 15 25.73 10.19 32.40
C LEU A 15 27.15 9.94 32.95
N ILE A 16 28.17 9.89 32.08
CA ILE A 16 29.59 10.13 32.41
C ILE A 16 30.22 10.87 31.21
N LEU A 17 30.33 12.20 31.23
CA LEU A 17 31.44 13.02 31.77
C LEU A 17 32.71 12.99 30.90
N LEU A 18 32.94 14.07 30.13
CA LEU A 18 34.23 14.37 29.50
C LEU A 18 34.44 15.90 29.39
N ILE A 19 35.17 16.41 30.39
CA ILE A 19 35.83 17.73 30.46
C ILE A 19 37.25 17.49 29.88
N SER A 20 37.92 18.33 29.09
CA SER A 20 37.70 19.67 28.53
C SER A 20 38.61 19.83 27.30
N ILE A 21 38.42 20.88 26.49
CA ILE A 21 39.44 21.92 26.19
C ILE A 21 38.85 22.97 25.25
N ILE A 22 39.09 24.23 25.59
CA ILE A 22 38.63 25.41 24.88
C ILE A 22 39.62 25.72 23.74
N VAL A 23 39.09 25.95 22.53
CA VAL A 23 39.78 26.74 21.51
C VAL A 23 38.86 27.89 21.12
N THR A 24 39.16 29.08 21.63
CA THR A 24 38.48 30.33 21.27
C THR A 24 38.83 30.71 19.84
N PHE A 25 37.85 30.68 18.93
CA PHE A 25 37.94 31.36 17.65
C PHE A 25 37.04 32.60 17.70
N VAL A 26 37.66 33.77 17.86
CA VAL A 26 36.98 35.07 17.75
C VAL A 26 37.13 35.54 16.31
N PRO A 27 36.07 35.64 15.51
CA PRO A 27 36.14 36.27 14.21
C PRO A 27 36.19 37.79 14.41
N SER A 28 37.30 38.41 14.02
CA SER A 28 37.44 39.87 14.02
C SER A 28 36.54 40.49 12.95
N PHE A 29 35.30 40.85 13.32
CA PHE A 29 34.41 41.60 12.43
C PHE A 29 34.92 43.04 12.25
N LYS A 30 35.25 43.41 11.02
CA LYS A 30 35.45 44.81 10.62
C LYS A 30 34.11 45.55 10.69
N VAL A 31 33.89 46.29 11.77
CA VAL A 31 32.76 47.23 11.87
C VAL A 31 32.96 48.35 10.86
N HIS A 32 32.14 48.36 9.81
CA HIS A 32 31.79 49.61 9.14
C HIS A 32 30.69 50.27 9.98
N ALA A 33 30.96 51.47 10.49
CA ALA A 33 30.00 52.20 11.31
C ALA A 33 28.88 52.79 10.43
N SER A 34 27.81 52.02 10.23
CA SER A 34 26.46 52.57 10.13
C SER A 34 25.77 52.42 11.49
N SER A 35 25.04 53.45 11.92
CA SER A 35 24.29 53.41 13.18
C SER A 35 23.08 52.48 13.05
N THR A 36 23.24 51.23 13.45
CA THR A 36 22.18 50.22 13.44
C THR A 36 21.35 50.28 14.71
N THR A 37 20.05 50.05 14.58
CA THR A 37 19.05 50.16 15.66
C THR A 37 18.87 48.78 16.29
N PRO A 38 19.37 48.53 17.52
CA PRO A 38 19.21 47.23 18.17
C PRO A 38 17.73 46.98 18.51
N ILE A 39 17.29 45.72 18.38
CA ILE A 39 15.93 45.25 18.72
C ILE A 39 15.80 44.90 20.21
N MET A 40 16.86 44.34 20.81
CA MET A 40 16.94 44.10 22.25
C MET A 40 17.29 45.40 23.00
N GLY A 41 16.79 45.56 24.23
CA GLY A 41 17.12 46.68 25.12
C GLY A 41 15.91 47.52 25.57
N GLN A 42 16.19 48.67 26.18
CA GLN A 42 15.17 49.58 26.70
C GLN A 42 14.58 50.46 25.59
N PRO A 43 13.25 50.74 25.62
CA PRO A 43 12.62 51.59 24.61
C PRO A 43 13.12 53.04 24.69
N GLN A 44 13.21 53.70 23.53
CA GLN A 44 13.62 55.11 23.41
C GLN A 44 12.45 56.08 23.24
N LEU A 45 11.25 55.58 22.92
CA LEU A 45 10.00 56.33 23.01
C LEU A 45 9.35 56.13 24.38
N THR A 46 8.71 57.17 24.89
CA THR A 46 7.75 57.06 25.99
C THR A 46 6.39 56.56 25.48
N GLN A 47 5.55 56.03 26.37
CA GLN A 47 4.17 55.64 26.01
C GLN A 47 3.34 56.84 25.52
N GLU A 48 3.62 58.06 26.01
CA GLU A 48 2.94 59.27 25.57
C GLU A 48 3.37 59.70 24.15
N GLN A 49 4.67 59.56 23.80
CA GLN A 49 5.12 59.75 22.42
C GLN A 49 4.52 58.73 21.46
N ALA A 50 4.39 57.46 21.90
CA ALA A 50 3.71 56.42 21.14
C ALA A 50 2.22 56.75 20.90
N LEU A 51 1.52 57.24 21.92
CA LEU A 51 0.13 57.68 21.83
C LEU A 51 -0.03 58.86 20.87
N ASN A 52 0.82 59.89 20.99
CA ASN A 52 0.77 61.06 20.12
C ASN A 52 1.08 60.69 18.66
N TYR A 53 2.04 59.79 18.42
CA TYR A 53 2.29 59.26 17.08
C TYR A 53 1.09 58.49 16.51
N PHE A 54 0.45 57.63 17.30
CA PHE A 54 -0.74 56.87 16.90
C PHE A 54 -1.86 57.80 16.40
N LYS A 55 -2.16 58.85 17.17
CA LYS A 55 -3.21 59.83 16.88
C LYS A 55 -3.04 60.53 15.54
N THR A 56 -1.81 60.69 15.04
CA THR A 56 -1.56 61.31 13.72
C THR A 56 -2.13 60.52 12.54
N ARG A 57 -2.43 59.22 12.72
CA ARG A 57 -2.91 58.32 11.66
C ARG A 57 -4.21 57.59 12.01
N ASN A 58 -4.54 57.44 13.29
CA ASN A 58 -5.82 56.87 13.74
C ASN A 58 -6.36 57.65 14.95
N SER A 59 -7.34 58.52 14.69
CA SER A 59 -8.08 59.29 15.71
C SER A 59 -9.44 58.68 16.08
N GLU A 60 -9.78 57.51 15.54
CA GLU A 60 -11.09 56.87 15.73
C GLU A 60 -11.11 55.93 16.94
N LYS A 61 -9.98 55.32 17.30
CA LYS A 61 -9.86 54.53 18.53
C LYS A 61 -9.69 55.44 19.75
N SER A 62 -10.37 55.10 20.84
CA SER A 62 -10.36 55.93 22.05
C SER A 62 -8.98 56.01 22.70
N ASP A 63 -8.68 57.16 23.32
CA ASP A 63 -7.46 57.39 24.09
C ASP A 63 -7.22 56.30 25.14
N GLN A 64 -8.28 55.89 25.84
CA GLN A 64 -8.19 54.89 26.91
C GLN A 64 -7.78 53.51 26.36
N ALA A 65 -8.48 53.01 25.34
CA ALA A 65 -8.15 51.72 24.73
C ALA A 65 -6.75 51.74 24.07
N THR A 66 -6.35 52.88 23.50
CA THR A 66 -5.02 53.07 22.91
C THR A 66 -3.92 53.06 23.97
N LYS A 67 -4.11 53.75 25.10
CA LYS A 67 -3.20 53.72 26.26
C LYS A 67 -3.08 52.31 26.85
N GLU A 68 -4.19 51.58 26.97
CA GLU A 68 -4.20 50.18 27.43
C GLU A 68 -3.42 49.27 26.47
N PHE A 69 -3.63 49.40 25.16
CA PHE A 69 -2.87 48.66 24.14
C PHE A 69 -1.36 48.94 24.21
N ILE A 70 -0.97 50.22 24.28
CA ILE A 70 0.44 50.64 24.42
C ILE A 70 1.04 50.07 25.72
N SER A 71 0.31 50.10 26.83
CA SER A 71 0.76 49.51 28.10
C SER A 71 0.99 48.00 27.99
N ILE A 72 0.12 47.26 27.28
CA ILE A 72 0.32 45.83 27.00
C ILE A 72 1.59 45.59 26.17
N VAL A 73 1.84 46.39 25.12
CA VAL A 73 3.07 46.30 24.30
C VAL A 73 4.32 46.52 25.15
N TRP A 74 4.34 47.54 26.00
CA TRP A 74 5.47 47.81 26.90
C TRP A 74 5.71 46.67 27.89
N GLN A 75 4.65 46.09 28.46
CA GLN A 75 4.78 45.00 29.44
C GLN A 75 5.32 43.72 28.79
N GLU A 76 4.73 43.27 27.68
CA GLU A 76 5.14 42.02 27.03
C GLU A 76 6.55 42.11 26.40
N ALA A 77 6.90 43.25 25.79
CA ALA A 77 8.23 43.46 25.21
C ALA A 77 9.33 43.50 26.28
N ASN A 78 9.11 44.26 27.37
CA ASN A 78 10.07 44.35 28.48
C ASN A 78 10.31 43.00 29.17
N LEU A 79 9.28 42.15 29.31
CA LEU A 79 9.41 40.81 29.88
C LEU A 79 10.36 39.91 29.08
N GLU A 80 10.45 40.10 27.76
CA GLU A 80 11.33 39.33 26.88
C GLU A 80 12.67 40.03 26.57
N GLY A 81 12.89 41.24 27.10
CA GLY A 81 14.11 42.04 26.87
C GLY A 81 14.12 42.81 25.54
N ILE A 82 12.97 42.92 24.88
CA ILE A 82 12.80 43.60 23.60
C ILE A 82 12.35 45.04 23.80
N ARG A 83 12.84 45.91 22.93
CA ARG A 83 12.42 47.30 22.82
C ARG A 83 10.93 47.43 22.46
N ALA A 84 10.15 47.90 23.42
CA ALA A 84 8.72 48.13 23.24
C ALA A 84 8.39 49.13 22.12
N ASP A 85 9.24 50.13 21.88
CA ASP A 85 9.07 51.11 20.80
C ASP A 85 9.27 50.50 19.40
N VAL A 86 10.17 49.53 19.25
CA VAL A 86 10.32 48.74 18.01
C VAL A 86 9.06 47.91 17.75
N VAL A 87 8.58 47.16 18.77
CA VAL A 87 7.37 46.33 18.66
C VAL A 87 6.15 47.18 18.33
N PHE A 88 5.99 48.32 18.98
CA PHE A 88 4.90 49.26 18.73
C PHE A 88 4.90 49.78 17.28
N ILE A 89 6.03 50.30 16.80
CA ILE A 89 6.13 50.84 15.43
C ILE A 89 5.97 49.75 14.38
N GLN A 90 6.52 48.54 14.63
CA GLN A 90 6.30 47.40 13.75
C GLN A 90 4.81 47.05 13.66
N ILE A 91 4.10 46.94 14.79
CA ILE A 91 2.64 46.72 14.78
C ILE A 91 1.91 47.84 14.04
N MET A 92 2.30 49.11 14.19
CA MET A 92 1.66 50.21 13.46
C MET A 92 1.84 50.08 11.94
N LYS A 93 3.01 49.61 11.48
CA LYS A 93 3.27 49.32 10.07
C LYS A 93 2.43 48.14 9.57
N GLU A 94 2.47 47.00 10.28
CA GLU A 94 1.78 45.75 9.91
C GLU A 94 0.25 45.88 9.90
N THR A 95 -0.32 46.61 10.85
CA THR A 95 -1.78 46.75 11.03
C THR A 95 -2.37 48.01 10.40
N ASN A 96 -1.55 48.83 9.75
CA ASN A 96 -1.91 50.18 9.29
C ASN A 96 -2.56 51.01 10.42
N PHE A 97 -1.83 51.18 11.53
CA PHE A 97 -2.27 51.86 12.76
C PHE A 97 -3.57 51.26 13.35
N LEU A 98 -3.59 49.93 13.53
CA LEU A 98 -4.72 49.15 14.05
C LEU A 98 -6.02 49.31 13.22
N LYS A 99 -5.91 49.55 11.91
CA LYS A 99 -7.06 49.59 10.99
C LYS A 99 -7.31 48.28 10.25
N PHE A 100 -6.33 47.37 10.22
CA PHE A 100 -6.46 46.01 9.68
C PHE A 100 -6.97 45.99 8.22
N THR A 101 -6.36 46.80 7.36
CA THR A 101 -6.75 46.97 5.94
C THR A 101 -6.23 45.87 5.00
N GLY A 102 -5.94 44.67 5.51
CA GLY A 102 -5.39 43.54 4.76
C GLY A 102 -6.13 42.23 5.06
N ASP A 103 -5.50 41.09 4.79
CA ASP A 103 -6.12 39.76 4.97
C ASP A 103 -6.43 39.41 6.45
N VAL A 104 -5.73 40.04 7.39
CA VAL A 104 -5.92 39.85 8.84
C VAL A 104 -6.95 40.83 9.38
N LYS A 105 -7.93 40.33 10.12
CA LYS A 105 -9.01 41.12 10.76
C LYS A 105 -8.67 41.47 12.21
N GLU A 106 -9.17 42.62 12.69
CA GLU A 106 -8.96 43.09 14.08
C GLU A 106 -9.34 42.03 15.13
N CYS A 107 -10.45 41.32 14.93
CA CYS A 107 -10.94 40.28 15.84
C CYS A 107 -10.01 39.06 16.02
N GLN A 108 -8.93 38.95 15.24
CA GLN A 108 -7.94 37.88 15.34
C GLN A 108 -6.81 38.18 16.34
N ASN A 109 -6.68 39.42 16.82
CA ASN A 109 -5.55 39.89 17.64
C ASN A 109 -4.17 39.56 17.02
N ASN A 110 -4.07 39.43 15.70
CA ASN A 110 -2.82 39.09 15.01
C ASN A 110 -2.15 40.37 14.48
N PHE A 111 -1.32 40.98 15.32
CA PHE A 111 -0.76 42.32 15.08
C PHE A 111 0.47 42.35 14.16
N ALA A 112 0.81 41.22 13.52
CA ALA A 112 2.05 41.05 12.75
C ALA A 112 1.92 40.13 11.52
N GLY A 113 0.69 39.85 11.05
CA GLY A 113 0.50 38.98 9.89
C GLY A 113 0.94 37.53 10.09
N ILE A 114 1.10 37.04 11.34
CA ILE A 114 1.72 35.75 11.64
C ILE A 114 0.94 34.63 10.94
N GLY A 115 1.56 34.00 9.94
CA GLY A 115 0.97 32.91 9.16
C GLY A 115 -0.01 33.33 8.06
N ALA A 116 -0.23 34.63 7.81
CA ALA A 116 -0.90 35.10 6.61
C ALA A 116 0.05 34.97 5.40
N THR A 117 -0.50 34.71 4.21
CA THR A 117 0.30 34.46 2.98
C THR A 117 -0.09 35.32 1.79
N GLY A 118 -1.01 36.29 1.99
CA GLY A 118 -1.69 36.98 0.90
C GLY A 118 -2.84 36.15 0.30
N GLY A 119 -3.73 36.81 -0.43
CA GLY A 119 -4.82 36.17 -1.18
C GLY A 119 -6.03 35.76 -0.33
N GLY A 120 -6.28 36.43 0.80
CA GLY A 120 -7.42 36.16 1.67
C GLY A 120 -7.18 35.08 2.73
N VAL A 121 -5.93 34.65 2.93
CA VAL A 121 -5.55 33.70 3.99
C VAL A 121 -5.34 34.45 5.31
N PRO A 122 -6.22 34.31 6.31
CA PRO A 122 -6.27 35.21 7.46
C PRO A 122 -5.13 35.00 8.48
N GLY A 123 -4.34 33.93 8.36
CA GLY A 123 -3.26 33.62 9.30
C GLY A 123 -3.73 33.19 10.70
N ALA A 124 -2.86 33.35 11.70
CA ALA A 124 -3.10 32.93 13.07
C ALA A 124 -4.22 33.72 13.77
N TYR A 125 -4.82 33.09 14.79
CA TYR A 125 -5.80 33.68 15.70
C TYR A 125 -5.28 33.64 17.13
N PHE A 126 -5.36 34.75 17.86
CA PHE A 126 -4.98 34.84 19.26
C PHE A 126 -6.19 35.23 20.11
N LYS A 127 -6.37 34.53 21.24
CA LYS A 127 -7.58 34.61 22.10
C LYS A 127 -7.85 36.00 22.70
N ASP A 128 -6.83 36.82 22.87
CA ASP A 128 -6.90 38.15 23.46
C ASP A 128 -5.73 39.03 22.98
N THR A 129 -5.89 40.35 23.10
CA THR A 129 -4.91 41.38 22.71
C THR A 129 -3.51 41.09 23.25
N ARG A 130 -3.42 40.68 24.53
CA ARG A 130 -2.13 40.42 25.20
C ARG A 130 -1.41 39.20 24.62
N THR A 131 -2.15 38.14 24.33
CA THR A 131 -1.62 36.93 23.68
C THR A 131 -1.15 37.24 22.26
N GLY A 132 -1.91 38.06 21.53
CA GLY A 132 -1.52 38.56 20.21
C GLY A 132 -0.22 39.36 20.22
N VAL A 133 -0.14 40.36 21.11
CA VAL A 133 1.08 41.16 21.29
C VAL A 133 2.27 40.29 21.71
N ARG A 134 2.08 39.34 22.63
CA ARG A 134 3.12 38.38 23.03
C ARG A 134 3.62 37.55 21.85
N ALA A 135 2.75 37.14 20.93
CA ALA A 135 3.18 36.42 19.73
C ALA A 135 4.08 37.28 18.84
N VAL A 136 3.80 38.57 18.67
CA VAL A 136 4.70 39.51 17.94
C VAL A 136 6.06 39.62 18.63
N VAL A 137 6.06 39.82 19.95
CA VAL A 137 7.30 39.91 20.75
C VAL A 137 8.13 38.63 20.62
N GLN A 138 7.50 37.45 20.69
CA GLN A 138 8.20 36.17 20.56
C GLN A 138 8.71 35.95 19.14
N HIS A 139 7.93 36.28 18.11
CA HIS A 139 8.38 36.18 16.72
C HIS A 139 9.62 37.07 16.49
N LEU A 140 9.59 38.30 17.01
CA LEU A 140 10.70 39.24 16.89
C LEU A 140 11.93 38.76 17.69
N LYS A 141 11.71 38.15 18.86
CA LYS A 141 12.77 37.51 19.65
C LYS A 141 13.42 36.34 18.93
N ALA A 142 12.68 35.59 18.13
CA ALA A 142 13.24 34.52 17.31
C ALA A 142 14.25 35.09 16.31
N TYR A 143 13.90 36.18 15.61
CA TYR A 143 14.81 36.85 14.68
C TYR A 143 16.03 37.47 15.37
N CYS A 144 15.86 38.17 16.50
CA CYS A 144 16.92 39.00 17.08
C CYS A 144 17.83 38.32 18.12
N SER A 145 17.42 37.19 18.72
CA SER A 145 18.18 36.57 19.81
C SER A 145 18.11 35.03 19.83
N THR A 146 19.15 34.40 20.37
CA THR A 146 19.20 32.97 20.69
C THR A 146 18.80 32.66 22.14
N GLU A 147 18.59 33.67 23.00
CA GLU A 147 18.15 33.49 24.39
C GLU A 147 16.78 32.81 24.50
N GLY A 148 16.57 31.99 25.54
CA GLY A 148 15.26 31.39 25.81
C GLY A 148 14.16 32.43 26.05
N LEU A 149 12.93 32.07 25.69
CA LEU A 149 11.74 32.85 26.04
C LEU A 149 11.54 32.86 27.56
N LYS A 150 11.04 33.99 28.10
CA LYS A 150 10.69 34.15 29.50
C LYS A 150 9.24 33.73 29.77
N ASN A 151 8.35 33.95 28.80
CA ASN A 151 6.97 33.47 28.82
C ASN A 151 6.79 32.20 27.96
N PRO A 152 5.75 31.39 28.23
CA PRO A 152 5.39 30.26 27.36
C PRO A 152 5.21 30.68 25.90
N CYS A 153 5.68 29.86 24.97
CA CYS A 153 5.58 30.13 23.53
C CYS A 153 4.12 30.11 23.07
N VAL A 154 3.66 31.23 22.51
CA VAL A 154 2.34 31.39 21.88
C VAL A 154 2.45 31.70 20.39
N ASP A 155 3.62 32.14 19.91
CA ASP A 155 3.90 32.22 18.46
C ASP A 155 3.97 30.80 17.85
N PRO A 156 3.05 30.42 16.94
CA PRO A 156 3.05 29.10 16.30
C PRO A 156 4.18 28.92 15.29
N ARG A 157 4.93 29.98 14.95
CA ARG A 157 6.03 29.97 13.97
C ARG A 157 7.42 30.10 14.60
N PHE A 158 7.52 30.17 15.93
CA PHE A 158 8.77 30.44 16.65
C PHE A 158 9.91 29.47 16.31
N THR A 159 9.57 28.20 16.06
CA THR A 159 10.54 27.14 15.70
C THR A 159 10.92 27.11 14.22
N TYR A 160 10.20 27.81 13.34
CA TYR A 160 10.52 27.89 11.90
C TYR A 160 11.50 29.02 11.58
N VAL A 161 11.70 29.98 12.49
CA VAL A 161 12.67 31.07 12.33
C VAL A 161 14.07 30.58 12.74
N GLN A 162 15.06 30.73 11.85
CA GLN A 162 16.46 30.51 12.22
C GLN A 162 16.86 31.60 13.24
N ARG A 163 17.22 31.18 14.46
CA ARG A 163 17.28 32.11 15.59
C ARG A 163 18.51 33.02 15.59
N GLY A 164 18.31 34.28 15.96
CA GLY A 164 19.39 35.27 16.16
C GLY A 164 20.03 35.82 14.88
N ILE A 165 19.40 35.66 13.71
CA ILE A 165 19.94 36.11 12.42
C ILE A 165 19.86 37.64 12.20
N SER A 166 18.95 38.34 12.91
CA SER A 166 18.65 39.76 12.69
C SER A 166 18.57 40.54 14.02
N PRO A 167 19.70 40.85 14.68
CA PRO A 167 19.73 41.63 15.92
C PRO A 167 19.35 43.13 15.79
N TYR A 168 19.31 43.67 14.56
CA TYR A 168 19.03 45.08 14.28
C TYR A 168 17.78 45.24 13.40
N VAL A 169 17.06 46.35 13.57
CA VAL A 169 15.80 46.66 12.85
C VAL A 169 16.03 46.76 11.34
N GLU A 170 17.16 47.32 10.93
CA GLU A 170 17.54 47.50 9.53
C GLU A 170 17.83 46.19 8.79
N TRP A 171 17.83 45.04 9.48
CA TRP A 171 18.07 43.71 8.90
C TRP A 171 16.80 42.85 8.84
N LEU A 172 15.63 43.43 9.15
CA LEU A 172 14.36 42.70 9.18
C LEU A 172 13.77 42.43 7.78
N GLY A 173 14.10 43.18 6.74
CA GLY A 173 13.68 42.86 5.36
C GLY A 173 14.58 41.81 4.70
N ILE A 174 13.99 40.94 3.88
CA ILE A 174 14.72 40.05 2.98
C ILE A 174 15.55 40.92 2.03
N GLY A 175 16.84 40.61 1.88
CA GLY A 175 17.80 41.41 1.13
C GLY A 175 18.41 42.60 1.89
N GLU A 176 17.90 42.96 3.08
CA GLU A 176 18.49 44.04 3.90
C GLU A 176 19.60 43.56 4.83
N ASN A 177 19.55 42.29 5.24
CA ASN A 177 20.55 41.67 6.11
C ASN A 177 21.82 41.30 5.31
N PRO A 178 23.00 41.90 5.59
CA PRO A 178 24.22 41.64 4.83
C PRO A 178 24.80 40.23 5.06
N ASN A 179 24.41 39.56 6.14
CA ASN A 179 24.90 38.22 6.49
C ASN A 179 23.94 37.10 6.04
N TYR A 180 22.65 37.43 5.84
CA TYR A 180 21.57 36.50 5.47
C TYR A 180 20.63 37.15 4.44
N PRO A 181 21.11 37.46 3.22
CA PRO A 181 20.33 38.23 2.24
C PRO A 181 19.07 37.50 1.75
N ASP A 182 18.99 36.18 1.92
CA ASP A 182 17.83 35.34 1.60
C ASP A 182 16.80 35.25 2.73
N LYS A 183 17.03 35.90 3.89
CA LYS A 183 16.20 35.73 5.10
C LYS A 183 15.83 37.07 5.73
N GLY A 184 14.60 37.15 6.23
CA GLY A 184 14.03 38.32 6.87
C GLY A 184 12.59 38.05 7.29
N TRP A 185 12.03 39.00 8.04
CA TRP A 185 10.64 39.07 8.47
C TRP A 185 9.67 39.31 7.30
N ALA A 186 10.00 40.27 6.43
CA ALA A 186 9.16 40.68 5.30
C ALA A 186 9.93 40.73 3.98
N ALA A 187 9.22 40.55 2.87
CA ALA A 187 9.76 40.64 1.51
C ALA A 187 9.80 42.08 0.95
N ASP A 188 9.27 43.06 1.68
CA ASP A 188 9.20 44.45 1.25
C ASP A 188 10.58 45.11 1.16
N ASN A 189 10.87 45.73 0.01
CA ASN A 189 12.07 46.55 -0.17
C ASN A 189 12.07 47.74 0.82
N ASN A 190 13.17 47.92 1.55
CA ASN A 190 13.33 48.95 2.59
C ASN A 190 12.43 48.76 3.84
N TYR A 191 11.96 47.54 4.12
CA TYR A 191 11.12 47.24 5.28
C TYR A 191 11.72 47.75 6.61
N GLY A 192 12.92 47.32 6.96
CA GLY A 192 13.60 47.68 8.20
C GLY A 192 13.92 49.18 8.27
N LYS A 193 14.37 49.77 7.17
CA LYS A 193 14.62 51.23 7.09
C LYS A 193 13.35 52.03 7.36
N SER A 194 12.22 51.64 6.79
CA SER A 194 10.95 52.34 6.99
C SER A 194 10.44 52.26 8.44
N ILE A 195 10.74 51.17 9.17
CA ILE A 195 10.48 51.11 10.62
C ILE A 195 11.33 52.15 11.36
N VAL A 196 12.61 52.28 11.03
CA VAL A 196 13.51 53.29 11.65
C VAL A 196 13.05 54.72 11.34
N GLU A 197 12.60 55.00 10.11
CA GLU A 197 12.01 56.30 9.73
C GLU A 197 10.72 56.62 10.49
N MET A 198 9.87 55.62 10.72
CA MET A 198 8.68 55.74 11.56
C MET A 198 9.04 55.98 13.03
N MET A 199 10.05 55.29 13.58
CA MET A 199 10.58 55.51 14.93
C MET A 199 11.15 56.94 15.09
N HIS A 200 11.87 57.45 14.10
CA HIS A 200 12.34 58.84 14.10
C HIS A 200 11.18 59.83 14.08
N SER A 201 10.17 59.61 13.23
CA SER A 201 8.99 60.46 13.13
C SER A 201 8.22 60.52 14.46
N ALA A 202 8.02 59.37 15.12
CA ALA A 202 7.40 59.28 16.44
C ALA A 202 8.19 60.02 17.54
N LYS A 203 9.52 60.11 17.40
CA LYS A 203 10.40 60.81 18.35
C LYS A 203 10.32 62.33 18.22
N TYR A 204 10.16 62.87 17.01
CA TYR A 204 10.19 64.32 16.74
C TYR A 204 8.86 65.06 16.94
N LEU A 205 7.72 64.36 17.05
CA LEU A 205 6.40 64.95 17.28
C LEU A 205 6.19 65.55 18.69
N ALA A 206 7.24 65.68 19.51
CA ALA A 206 7.16 66.14 20.90
C ALA A 206 7.49 67.65 21.08
N ASN A 207 7.77 68.40 20.00
CA ASN A 207 8.37 69.74 20.07
C ASN A 207 7.54 70.89 19.43
N GLU A 208 6.22 70.75 19.28
CA GLU A 208 5.34 71.90 18.99
C GLU A 208 4.21 71.98 20.01
N GLY A 209 4.38 72.87 20.99
CA GLY A 209 3.37 73.24 21.96
C GLY A 209 3.12 74.75 21.91
N ASP A 210 1.85 75.09 21.71
CA ASP A 210 1.17 76.33 22.11
C ASP A 210 1.64 77.69 21.55
N SER A 211 0.78 78.33 20.76
CA SER A 211 0.18 79.64 21.08
C SER A 211 -0.59 80.24 19.90
N GLN A 212 -1.78 80.80 20.17
CA GLN A 212 -2.57 81.53 19.18
C GLN A 212 -2.10 82.98 19.05
N GLY A 213 -1.87 83.43 17.81
CA GLY A 213 -1.69 84.84 17.46
C GLY A 213 -2.26 85.13 16.07
N ASN A 214 -3.07 86.18 15.94
CA ASN A 214 -3.70 86.55 14.67
C ASN A 214 -2.64 87.14 13.71
N ILE A 215 -2.17 86.35 12.75
CA ILE A 215 -1.26 86.80 11.68
C ILE A 215 -2.05 86.91 10.36
N THR A 216 -1.99 88.08 9.73
CA THR A 216 -2.53 88.29 8.38
C THR A 216 -1.65 87.61 7.33
N THR A 217 -2.23 86.64 6.62
CA THR A 217 -1.54 85.87 5.58
C THR A 217 -1.50 86.60 4.25
N SER A 218 -0.32 86.73 3.65
CA SER A 218 -0.16 87.07 2.23
C SER A 218 -0.07 85.78 1.40
N LYS A 219 -0.39 85.80 0.10
CA LYS A 219 -0.09 84.66 -0.79
C LYS A 219 1.34 84.76 -1.31
N ALA A 220 2.13 83.69 -1.19
CA ALA A 220 3.47 83.64 -1.78
C ALA A 220 3.44 83.57 -3.31
N THR A 221 4.40 84.24 -3.97
CA THR A 221 4.60 84.20 -5.42
C THR A 221 5.91 83.49 -5.78
N ILE A 222 6.08 83.10 -7.05
CA ILE A 222 7.32 82.53 -7.60
C ILE A 222 7.88 83.49 -8.66
N ASN A 223 9.11 83.94 -8.44
CA ASN A 223 9.86 84.76 -9.38
C ASN A 223 10.61 83.88 -10.38
N ASN A 224 11.37 82.88 -9.91
CA ASN A 224 12.05 81.94 -10.79
C ASN A 224 12.18 80.50 -10.25
N LEU A 225 12.48 79.57 -11.16
CA LEU A 225 12.85 78.18 -10.92
C LEU A 225 14.00 77.86 -11.89
N GLU A 226 15.15 77.50 -11.34
CA GLU A 226 16.41 77.25 -12.04
C GLU A 226 16.87 75.82 -11.76
N VAL A 227 17.52 75.22 -12.75
CA VAL A 227 18.16 73.90 -12.63
C VAL A 227 19.59 74.06 -13.09
N SER A 228 20.54 73.57 -12.29
CA SER A 228 21.97 73.79 -12.51
C SER A 228 22.78 72.51 -12.30
N LEU A 229 23.89 72.37 -13.04
CA LEU A 229 24.89 71.33 -12.85
C LEU A 229 26.23 71.99 -12.54
N ASP A 230 26.86 71.56 -11.44
CA ASP A 230 28.16 72.08 -10.98
C ASP A 230 28.24 73.62 -10.94
N GLY A 231 27.12 74.27 -10.58
CA GLY A 231 26.98 75.73 -10.47
C GLY A 231 26.54 76.45 -11.76
N ASN A 232 26.45 75.77 -12.90
CA ASN A 232 26.05 76.36 -14.18
C ASN A 232 24.58 76.06 -14.49
N ASN A 233 23.80 77.09 -14.87
CA ASN A 233 22.38 76.93 -15.20
C ASN A 233 22.16 76.17 -16.51
N VAL A 234 21.26 75.19 -16.49
CA VAL A 234 20.84 74.41 -17.66
C VAL A 234 19.83 75.22 -18.46
N VAL A 235 20.29 75.82 -19.55
CA VAL A 235 19.48 76.68 -20.45
C VAL A 235 18.89 75.92 -21.66
N THR A 236 19.33 74.69 -21.90
CA THR A 236 18.92 73.86 -23.06
C THR A 236 17.70 72.98 -22.79
N ASN A 237 17.22 72.93 -21.54
CA ASN A 237 16.28 71.92 -21.03
C ASN A 237 16.72 70.45 -21.20
N GLU A 238 17.98 70.19 -21.52
CA GLU A 238 18.55 68.84 -21.67
C GLU A 238 19.38 68.46 -20.43
N LEU A 239 19.20 67.23 -19.95
CA LEU A 239 19.85 66.65 -18.77
C LEU A 239 20.52 65.32 -19.11
N GLU A 240 21.58 64.97 -18.38
CA GLU A 240 22.28 63.69 -18.48
C GLU A 240 21.86 62.75 -17.33
N PRO A 241 21.55 61.47 -17.61
CA PRO A 241 21.25 60.50 -16.56
C PRO A 241 22.50 60.23 -15.70
N GLY A 242 22.30 60.10 -14.39
CA GLY A 242 23.36 59.85 -13.41
C GLY A 242 24.07 61.10 -12.89
N LYS A 243 23.77 62.30 -13.40
CA LYS A 243 24.30 63.58 -12.89
C LYS A 243 23.41 64.19 -11.81
N ALA A 244 24.00 64.84 -10.81
CA ALA A 244 23.25 65.46 -9.70
C ALA A 244 23.02 66.95 -9.96
N TYR A 245 21.81 67.30 -10.37
CA TYR A 245 21.37 68.67 -10.63
C TYR A 245 20.86 69.35 -9.36
N ASN A 246 21.19 70.63 -9.17
CA ASN A 246 20.63 71.47 -8.12
C ASN A 246 19.46 72.28 -8.69
N ILE A 247 18.27 72.05 -8.14
CA ILE A 247 17.01 72.71 -8.49
C ILE A 247 16.76 73.81 -7.44
N LYS A 248 16.62 75.06 -7.88
CA LYS A 248 16.53 76.22 -6.99
C LYS A 248 15.40 77.15 -7.41
N ALA A 249 14.60 77.59 -6.45
CA ALA A 249 13.48 78.49 -6.69
C ALA A 249 13.62 79.77 -5.88
N TYR A 250 13.01 80.84 -6.37
CA TYR A 250 13.00 82.13 -5.72
C TYR A 250 11.55 82.57 -5.61
N GLY A 251 10.98 82.48 -4.42
CA GLY A 251 9.63 82.96 -4.10
C GLY A 251 9.66 84.18 -3.19
N ASN A 252 8.56 84.91 -3.15
CA ASN A 252 8.40 86.11 -2.32
C ASN A 252 7.11 86.05 -1.48
N SER A 253 7.17 86.51 -0.24
CA SER A 253 6.04 86.66 0.68
C SER A 253 6.46 87.47 1.93
N SER A 254 5.56 88.25 2.51
CA SER A 254 5.88 89.13 3.65
C SER A 254 6.28 88.37 4.92
N ASN A 255 5.77 87.14 5.11
CA ASN A 255 6.06 86.31 6.28
C ASN A 255 7.13 85.23 6.00
N GLY A 256 7.75 85.28 4.83
CA GLY A 256 8.68 84.26 4.34
C GLY A 256 7.99 83.06 3.68
N VAL A 257 8.74 82.39 2.80
CA VAL A 257 8.23 81.35 1.90
C VAL A 257 8.68 79.96 2.34
N LEU A 258 7.78 78.99 2.19
CA LEU A 258 8.05 77.56 2.27
C LEU A 258 8.01 76.95 0.85
N TYR A 259 8.97 76.09 0.53
CA TYR A 259 9.17 75.44 -0.76
C TYR A 259 9.03 73.92 -0.67
N GLU A 260 8.10 73.34 -1.46
CA GLU A 260 7.92 71.89 -1.67
C GLU A 260 8.33 71.55 -3.11
N TYR A 261 9.13 70.51 -3.32
CA TYR A 261 9.72 70.18 -4.63
C TYR A 261 9.23 68.85 -5.19
N TRP A 262 9.03 68.81 -6.50
CA TRP A 262 8.41 67.70 -7.23
C TRP A 262 9.09 67.41 -8.57
N ILE A 263 9.02 66.15 -8.98
CA ILE A 263 9.37 65.67 -10.33
C ILE A 263 8.17 64.91 -10.88
N LYS A 264 7.72 65.19 -12.10
CA LYS A 264 6.80 64.31 -12.83
C LYS A 264 7.56 63.54 -13.89
N ASP A 265 7.49 62.21 -13.86
CA ASP A 265 7.86 61.40 -15.02
C ASP A 265 6.69 61.42 -16.02
N LEU A 266 6.91 61.97 -17.22
CA LEU A 266 5.85 62.08 -18.24
C LEU A 266 5.60 60.75 -18.97
N SER A 267 6.54 59.80 -18.96
CA SER A 267 6.36 58.50 -19.61
C SER A 267 5.34 57.61 -18.88
N ILE A 268 5.29 57.72 -17.55
CA ILE A 268 4.38 56.98 -16.66
C ILE A 268 3.34 57.89 -15.97
N ASN A 269 3.30 59.17 -16.33
CA ASN A 269 2.39 60.20 -15.80
C ASN A 269 2.39 60.31 -14.25
N SER A 270 3.52 60.03 -13.60
CA SER A 270 3.61 59.87 -12.14
C SER A 270 4.41 60.99 -11.48
N TRP A 271 3.99 61.42 -10.29
CA TRP A 271 4.66 62.47 -9.50
C TRP A 271 5.46 61.88 -8.34
N ILE A 272 6.71 62.31 -8.21
CA ILE A 272 7.62 62.02 -7.12
C ILE A 272 7.85 63.33 -6.35
N LYS A 273 7.58 63.34 -5.03
CA LYS A 273 7.98 64.46 -4.18
C LYS A 273 9.47 64.31 -3.85
N LEU A 274 10.27 65.33 -4.16
CA LEU A 274 11.68 65.37 -3.76
C LEU A 274 11.84 65.84 -2.32
N ARG A 275 10.99 66.76 -1.86
CA ARG A 275 11.01 67.27 -0.49
C ARG A 275 9.70 67.96 -0.12
N ASP A 276 9.27 67.77 1.13
CA ASP A 276 8.21 68.56 1.77
C ASP A 276 8.56 70.05 1.93
N TYR A 277 7.54 70.83 2.30
CA TYR A 277 7.66 72.26 2.59
C TYR A 277 8.72 72.56 3.65
N SER A 278 9.67 73.42 3.29
CA SER A 278 10.66 73.98 4.21
C SER A 278 11.13 75.35 3.72
N THR A 279 11.82 76.12 4.56
CA THR A 279 12.38 77.44 4.20
C THR A 279 13.55 77.37 3.21
N THR A 280 14.16 76.20 3.03
CA THR A 280 15.28 75.99 2.10
C THR A 280 14.81 76.12 0.66
N ASN A 281 15.42 77.00 -0.12
CA ASN A 281 14.96 77.32 -1.48
C ASN A 281 15.59 76.47 -2.59
N GLU A 282 16.30 75.38 -2.27
CA GLU A 282 16.92 74.47 -3.25
C GLU A 282 16.82 72.98 -2.85
N VAL A 283 16.95 72.07 -3.81
CA VAL A 283 17.02 70.61 -3.63
C VAL A 283 17.88 69.97 -4.73
N LYS A 284 18.52 68.82 -4.46
CA LYS A 284 19.24 68.05 -5.49
C LYS A 284 18.40 66.91 -6.05
N TRP A 285 18.52 66.67 -7.35
CA TRP A 285 17.91 65.54 -8.05
C TRP A 285 18.92 64.88 -9.00
N THR A 286 18.85 63.56 -9.12
CA THR A 286 19.64 62.79 -10.09
C THR A 286 18.68 61.98 -10.96
N PRO A 287 18.39 62.39 -12.20
CA PRO A 287 17.65 61.55 -13.12
C PRO A 287 18.44 60.25 -13.37
N ASN A 288 17.79 59.10 -13.24
CA ASN A 288 18.38 57.79 -13.50
C ASN A 288 17.78 57.09 -14.73
N LYS A 289 16.81 57.72 -15.39
CA LYS A 289 16.07 57.22 -16.55
C LYS A 289 15.98 58.31 -17.62
N SER A 290 16.13 57.92 -18.88
CA SER A 290 15.97 58.80 -20.04
C SER A 290 14.49 59.04 -20.36
N GLY A 291 14.14 60.27 -20.73
CA GLY A 291 12.76 60.66 -21.02
C GLY A 291 12.44 62.09 -20.59
N LYS A 292 11.19 62.49 -20.73
CA LYS A 292 10.72 63.84 -20.39
C LYS A 292 10.21 63.91 -18.95
N TYR A 293 10.61 64.95 -18.24
CA TYR A 293 10.27 65.20 -16.84
C TYR A 293 9.77 66.63 -16.63
N LEU A 294 8.74 66.82 -15.81
CA LEU A 294 8.43 68.16 -15.26
C LEU A 294 9.15 68.34 -13.94
N ILE A 295 10.02 69.34 -13.84
CA ILE A 295 10.63 69.77 -12.58
C ILE A 295 9.75 70.86 -11.99
N GLY A 296 9.36 70.69 -10.72
CA GLY A 296 8.30 71.47 -10.09
C GLY A 296 8.64 72.00 -8.72
N VAL A 297 8.11 73.19 -8.43
CA VAL A 297 8.10 73.78 -7.08
C VAL A 297 6.71 74.30 -6.75
N HIS A 298 6.23 74.00 -5.54
CA HIS A 298 5.11 74.68 -4.92
C HIS A 298 5.65 75.63 -3.85
N VAL A 299 5.03 76.79 -3.72
CA VAL A 299 5.34 77.74 -2.65
C VAL A 299 4.10 78.11 -1.85
N LYS A 300 4.29 78.42 -0.57
CA LYS A 300 3.30 79.13 0.23
C LYS A 300 3.95 80.02 1.29
N ASP A 301 3.21 81.04 1.73
CA ASP A 301 3.51 81.82 2.92
C ASP A 301 3.55 80.89 4.14
N ARG A 302 4.48 81.16 5.07
CA ARG A 302 4.70 80.34 6.27
C ARG A 302 3.42 80.07 7.07
N TYR A 303 2.47 81.01 7.07
CA TYR A 303 1.22 80.92 7.81
C TYR A 303 0.01 80.62 6.92
N SER A 304 0.20 80.40 5.62
CA SER A 304 -0.89 80.04 4.70
C SER A 304 -1.51 78.69 5.08
N LYS A 305 -2.84 78.72 5.27
CA LYS A 305 -3.68 77.54 5.53
C LYS A 305 -3.98 76.74 4.25
N GLU A 306 -3.67 77.30 3.09
CA GLU A 306 -3.85 76.62 1.80
C GLU A 306 -2.79 75.53 1.58
N ARG A 307 -3.09 74.59 0.66
CA ARG A 307 -2.17 73.51 0.27
C ARG A 307 -0.93 74.04 -0.46
N LEU A 308 -1.09 75.13 -1.19
CA LEU A 308 -0.06 75.93 -1.87
C LEU A 308 -0.66 77.29 -2.23
N ASP A 309 0.16 78.34 -2.30
CA ASP A 309 -0.27 79.65 -2.79
C ASP A 309 0.01 79.83 -4.29
N ASN A 310 1.12 79.24 -4.78
CA ASN A 310 1.54 79.31 -6.18
C ASN A 310 2.43 78.09 -6.54
N PHE A 311 2.56 77.77 -7.84
CA PHE A 311 3.40 76.68 -8.35
C PHE A 311 4.05 77.03 -9.70
N LYS A 312 5.20 76.42 -10.00
CA LYS A 312 5.86 76.52 -11.31
C LYS A 312 6.39 75.13 -11.72
N TYR A 313 6.15 74.76 -12.97
CA TYR A 313 6.66 73.54 -13.60
C TYR A 313 7.45 73.90 -14.86
N VAL A 314 8.55 73.20 -15.12
CA VAL A 314 9.37 73.34 -16.34
C VAL A 314 9.70 71.94 -16.87
N GLU A 315 9.53 71.72 -18.17
CA GLU A 315 9.87 70.44 -18.82
C GLU A 315 11.37 70.36 -19.12
N TYR A 316 11.98 69.23 -18.77
CA TYR A 316 13.35 68.85 -19.10
C TYR A 316 13.36 67.47 -19.77
N ASN A 317 14.26 67.27 -20.73
CA ASN A 317 14.50 65.99 -21.38
C ASN A 317 15.80 65.37 -20.84
N VAL A 318 15.78 64.09 -20.47
CA VAL A 318 16.95 63.33 -20.03
C VAL A 318 17.42 62.44 -21.19
N ALA A 319 18.66 62.63 -21.63
CA ALA A 319 19.22 61.95 -22.79
C ALA A 319 19.32 60.42 -22.64
N SER A 320 19.22 59.70 -23.76
CA SER A 320 19.31 58.24 -23.81
C SER A 320 20.68 57.70 -23.36
N LEU A 321 20.65 56.61 -22.59
CA LEU A 321 21.86 55.95 -22.06
C LEU A 321 22.72 55.33 -23.17
N LYS A 322 24.05 55.39 -22.99
CA LYS A 322 25.01 54.64 -23.82
C LYS A 322 25.10 53.20 -23.34
N LYS A 323 24.97 52.24 -24.27
CA LYS A 323 25.09 50.80 -23.99
C LYS A 323 26.53 50.43 -23.61
N ALA A 324 26.70 49.61 -22.56
CA ALA A 324 28.00 49.10 -22.15
C ALA A 324 28.61 48.13 -23.18
N THR A 325 29.94 48.10 -23.26
CA THR A 325 30.71 47.21 -24.16
C THR A 325 31.62 46.24 -23.40
N ILE A 326 32.09 45.19 -24.07
CA ILE A 326 33.05 44.20 -23.52
C ILE A 326 34.37 44.32 -24.27
N SER A 327 35.48 44.53 -23.55
CA SER A 327 36.85 44.48 -24.08
C SER A 327 37.38 43.05 -24.11
N SER A 328 37.39 42.34 -22.97
CA SER A 328 37.86 40.96 -22.89
C SER A 328 37.06 40.11 -21.89
N LEU A 329 37.19 38.79 -22.06
CA LEU A 329 36.73 37.75 -21.16
C LEU A 329 37.88 36.74 -21.11
N GLU A 330 38.41 36.52 -19.91
CA GLU A 330 39.63 35.76 -19.63
C GLU A 330 39.33 34.69 -18.59
N VAL A 331 39.99 33.55 -18.71
CA VAL A 331 39.87 32.43 -17.77
C VAL A 331 41.28 32.05 -17.33
N SER A 332 41.50 31.92 -16.03
CA SER A 332 42.83 31.71 -15.45
C SER A 332 42.83 30.67 -14.34
N LEU A 333 43.96 29.99 -14.15
CA LEU A 333 44.23 29.11 -13.02
C LEU A 333 45.48 29.61 -12.29
N ASP A 334 45.36 29.81 -10.97
CA ASP A 334 46.44 30.26 -10.10
C ASP A 334 47.20 31.51 -10.64
N GLY A 335 46.46 32.41 -11.30
CA GLY A 335 46.96 33.66 -11.89
C GLY A 335 47.42 33.56 -13.36
N ASN A 336 47.50 32.36 -13.94
CA ASN A 336 47.92 32.15 -15.33
C ASN A 336 46.72 32.01 -16.27
N ASN A 337 46.69 32.77 -17.36
CA ASN A 337 45.61 32.73 -18.35
C ASN A 337 45.64 31.42 -19.17
N VAL A 338 44.46 30.82 -19.37
CA VAL A 338 44.25 29.64 -20.21
C VAL A 338 44.17 30.09 -21.68
N VAL A 339 45.21 29.76 -22.45
CA VAL A 339 45.37 30.21 -23.86
C VAL A 339 45.01 29.17 -24.91
N ASN A 340 44.87 27.91 -24.53
CA ASN A 340 44.56 26.78 -25.42
C ASN A 340 43.11 26.29 -25.29
N ASN A 341 42.28 26.98 -24.50
CA ASN A 341 40.91 26.62 -24.15
C ASN A 341 40.73 25.25 -23.46
N GLU A 342 41.80 24.63 -22.96
CA GLU A 342 41.75 23.35 -22.23
C GLU A 342 41.78 23.59 -20.71
N LEU A 343 40.91 22.87 -19.99
CA LEU A 343 40.72 22.95 -18.54
C LEU A 343 40.88 21.58 -17.89
N GLU A 344 41.40 21.54 -16.66
CA GLU A 344 41.51 20.31 -15.88
C GLU A 344 40.27 20.08 -14.99
N PRO A 345 39.76 18.84 -14.89
CA PRO A 345 38.62 18.53 -14.03
C PRO A 345 38.98 18.69 -12.55
N GLY A 346 38.11 19.34 -11.80
CA GLY A 346 38.26 19.58 -10.35
C GLY A 346 39.12 20.79 -9.97
N LYS A 347 39.62 21.58 -10.93
CA LYS A 347 40.35 22.84 -10.66
C LYS A 347 39.41 24.04 -10.62
N ALA A 348 39.76 25.04 -9.80
CA ALA A 348 38.99 26.27 -9.63
C ALA A 348 39.56 27.41 -10.48
N TYR A 349 38.93 27.65 -11.63
CA TYR A 349 39.31 28.69 -12.57
C TYR A 349 38.68 30.04 -12.20
N ASN A 350 39.44 31.13 -12.30
CA ASN A 350 38.93 32.50 -12.17
C ASN A 350 38.55 33.02 -13.56
N ILE A 351 37.28 33.36 -13.74
CA ILE A 351 36.70 33.93 -14.95
C ILE A 351 36.56 35.43 -14.72
N LYS A 352 37.19 36.24 -15.57
CA LYS A 352 37.26 37.70 -15.42
C LYS A 352 36.91 38.40 -16.72
N ALA A 353 36.12 39.45 -16.66
CA ALA A 353 35.73 40.25 -17.80
C ALA A 353 36.06 41.72 -17.59
N TYR A 354 36.24 42.44 -18.68
CA TYR A 354 36.49 43.87 -18.66
C TYR A 354 35.50 44.53 -19.61
N GLY A 355 34.62 45.37 -19.08
CA GLY A 355 33.64 46.11 -19.85
C GLY A 355 33.68 47.60 -19.54
N ASN A 356 33.18 48.41 -20.46
CA ASN A 356 33.24 49.87 -20.40
C ASN A 356 31.85 50.49 -20.46
N SER A 357 31.60 51.45 -19.56
CA SER A 357 30.51 52.43 -19.67
C SER A 357 30.80 53.67 -18.83
N SER A 358 30.23 54.82 -19.20
CA SER A 358 30.42 56.09 -18.50
C SER A 358 29.84 56.10 -17.07
N ASN A 359 28.83 55.27 -16.79
CA ASN A 359 28.18 55.22 -15.48
C ASN A 359 28.62 53.98 -14.65
N GLY A 360 29.60 53.23 -15.17
CA GLY A 360 30.04 51.95 -14.63
C GLY A 360 29.22 50.76 -15.13
N VAL A 361 29.82 49.58 -15.06
CA VAL A 361 29.30 48.33 -15.65
C VAL A 361 28.84 47.36 -14.57
N LEU A 362 27.76 46.64 -14.85
CA LEU A 362 27.30 45.47 -14.10
C LEU A 362 27.58 44.21 -14.91
N TYR A 363 28.11 43.17 -14.25
CA TYR A 363 28.51 41.89 -14.84
C TYR A 363 27.65 40.74 -14.29
N GLU A 364 27.11 39.91 -15.16
CA GLU A 364 26.40 38.65 -14.85
C GLU A 364 27.12 37.49 -15.56
N TYR A 365 27.35 36.38 -14.87
CA TYR A 365 28.20 35.27 -15.35
C TYR A 365 27.43 33.96 -15.56
N TRP A 366 27.78 33.24 -16.62
CA TRP A 366 27.08 32.04 -17.08
C TRP A 366 28.03 30.93 -17.54
N ILE A 367 27.59 29.69 -17.40
CA ILE A 367 28.20 28.49 -17.97
C ILE A 367 27.14 27.72 -18.75
N LYS A 368 27.42 27.28 -19.97
CA LYS A 368 26.61 26.28 -20.68
C LYS A 368 27.32 24.94 -20.69
N ASP A 369 26.71 23.87 -20.19
CA ASP A 369 27.15 22.50 -20.47
C ASP A 369 26.60 22.10 -21.85
N LEU A 370 27.49 21.96 -22.84
CA LEU A 370 27.08 21.66 -24.22
C LEU A 370 26.60 20.21 -24.39
N SER A 371 26.99 19.28 -23.51
CA SER A 371 26.56 17.88 -23.60
C SER A 371 25.10 17.66 -23.22
N ILE A 372 24.52 18.57 -22.43
CA ILE A 372 23.10 18.58 -22.03
C ILE A 372 22.36 19.86 -22.47
N ASN A 373 23.02 20.70 -23.28
CA ASN A 373 22.50 21.97 -23.81
C ASN A 373 21.92 22.93 -22.73
N SER A 374 22.44 22.90 -21.50
CA SER A 374 21.84 23.58 -20.34
C SER A 374 22.71 24.71 -19.80
N TRP A 375 22.07 25.82 -19.40
CA TRP A 375 22.72 27.01 -18.84
C TRP A 375 22.63 27.04 -17.31
N ILE A 376 23.74 27.43 -16.68
CA ILE A 376 23.88 27.67 -15.24
C ILE A 376 24.34 29.11 -15.06
N LYS A 377 23.58 29.91 -14.29
CA LYS A 377 24.05 31.23 -13.85
C LYS A 377 25.05 31.04 -12.71
N LEU A 378 26.26 31.56 -12.85
CA LEU A 378 27.26 31.57 -11.77
C LEU A 378 27.07 32.74 -10.81
N ARG A 379 26.62 33.90 -11.33
CA ARG A 379 26.34 35.08 -10.51
C ARG A 379 25.44 36.06 -11.24
N ASP A 380 24.51 36.66 -10.50
CA ASP A 380 23.71 37.82 -10.91
C ASP A 380 24.56 39.08 -11.13
N TYR A 381 23.92 40.08 -11.75
CA TYR A 381 24.50 41.40 -12.03
C TYR A 381 25.05 42.08 -10.77
N SER A 382 26.36 42.36 -10.77
CA SER A 382 26.99 43.26 -9.81
C SER A 382 28.24 43.91 -10.41
N THR A 383 28.82 44.89 -9.70
CA THR A 383 30.02 45.61 -10.15
C THR A 383 31.30 44.77 -10.15
N THR A 384 31.32 43.61 -9.48
CA THR A 384 32.50 42.74 -9.38
C THR A 384 32.78 42.08 -10.72
N ASN A 385 33.94 42.34 -11.31
CA ASN A 385 34.24 41.90 -12.68
C ASN A 385 34.84 40.49 -12.80
N GLU A 386 34.73 39.64 -11.78
CA GLU A 386 35.20 38.24 -11.81
C GLU A 386 34.31 37.27 -11.01
N VAL A 387 34.46 35.97 -11.29
CA VAL A 387 33.81 34.84 -10.60
C VAL A 387 34.69 33.58 -10.69
N LYS A 388 34.62 32.68 -9.71
CA LYS A 388 35.29 31.37 -9.78
C LYS A 388 34.34 30.27 -10.22
N TRP A 389 34.84 29.32 -11.01
CA TRP A 389 34.11 28.14 -11.46
C TRP A 389 34.96 26.87 -11.37
N THR A 390 34.31 25.72 -11.19
CA THR A 390 34.94 24.40 -11.12
C THR A 390 34.01 23.40 -11.80
N SER A 391 34.54 22.64 -12.76
CA SER A 391 33.84 21.48 -13.32
C SER A 391 34.50 20.18 -12.89
N ASN A 392 33.70 19.24 -12.41
CA ASN A 392 34.11 17.87 -12.14
C ASN A 392 33.77 16.92 -13.31
N LYS A 393 33.27 17.45 -14.43
CA LYS A 393 32.80 16.71 -15.59
C LYS A 393 33.57 17.16 -16.82
N SER A 394 34.20 16.21 -17.50
CA SER A 394 34.89 16.43 -18.76
C SER A 394 33.90 16.69 -19.90
N GLY A 395 34.28 17.55 -20.85
CA GLY A 395 33.46 17.93 -22.00
C GLY A 395 33.53 19.43 -22.30
N LYS A 396 32.79 19.85 -23.33
CA LYS A 396 32.78 21.24 -23.80
C LYS A 396 31.77 22.11 -23.04
N TYR A 397 32.19 23.33 -22.73
CA TYR A 397 31.39 24.33 -22.03
C TYR A 397 31.51 25.70 -22.72
N LEU A 398 30.42 26.48 -22.77
CA LEU A 398 30.51 27.91 -23.06
C LEU A 398 30.65 28.67 -21.74
N ILE A 399 31.72 29.44 -21.60
CA ILE A 399 31.92 30.38 -20.50
C ILE A 399 31.47 31.75 -20.96
N GLY A 400 30.57 32.38 -20.21
CA GLY A 400 29.82 33.55 -20.64
C GLY A 400 29.79 34.69 -19.64
N VAL A 401 29.77 35.92 -20.17
CA VAL A 401 29.47 37.14 -19.42
C VAL A 401 28.44 37.98 -20.17
N HIS A 402 27.46 38.50 -19.44
CA HIS A 402 26.60 39.60 -19.88
C HIS A 402 27.06 40.87 -19.17
N VAL A 403 27.02 41.99 -19.87
CA VAL A 403 27.25 43.31 -19.28
C VAL A 403 26.11 44.26 -19.59
N LYS A 404 25.89 45.21 -18.67
CA LYS A 404 25.10 46.41 -18.96
C LYS A 404 25.57 47.63 -18.17
N ASP A 405 25.21 48.81 -18.66
CA ASP A 405 25.34 50.05 -17.92
C ASP A 405 24.52 49.96 -16.63
N ARG A 406 25.03 50.59 -15.56
CA ARG A 406 24.38 50.60 -14.25
C ARG A 406 22.92 51.05 -14.28
N TYR A 407 22.54 51.93 -15.21
CA TYR A 407 21.20 52.49 -15.31
C TYR A 407 20.39 51.94 -16.50
N SER A 408 20.94 50.99 -17.28
CA SER A 408 20.24 50.42 -18.43
C SER A 408 19.01 49.62 -17.98
N GLU A 409 17.83 49.97 -18.51
CA GLU A 409 16.58 49.22 -18.33
C GLU A 409 16.57 47.90 -19.13
N GLU A 410 17.50 47.72 -20.07
CA GLU A 410 17.63 46.52 -20.89
C GLU A 410 18.08 45.31 -20.04
N ARG A 411 17.77 44.10 -20.54
CA ARG A 411 18.21 42.84 -19.90
C ARG A 411 19.73 42.67 -19.93
N LEU A 412 20.37 43.14 -21.01
CA LEU A 412 21.81 43.22 -21.20
C LEU A 412 22.10 44.22 -22.33
N ASP A 413 23.25 44.88 -22.27
CA ASP A 413 23.70 45.77 -23.36
C ASP A 413 24.61 45.02 -24.34
N ASN A 414 25.41 44.08 -23.84
CA ASN A 414 26.35 43.28 -24.62
C ASN A 414 26.65 41.94 -23.92
N PHE A 415 27.13 40.94 -24.67
CA PHE A 415 27.49 39.62 -24.14
C PHE A 415 28.70 39.03 -24.87
N LYS A 416 29.43 38.14 -24.20
CA LYS A 416 30.52 37.37 -24.81
C LYS A 416 30.52 35.94 -24.28
N TYR A 417 30.67 34.98 -25.20
CA TYR A 417 30.81 33.55 -24.91
C TYR A 417 32.09 33.01 -25.53
N VAL A 418 32.79 32.13 -24.82
CA VAL A 418 33.99 31.42 -25.32
C VAL A 418 33.85 29.93 -24.97
N GLU A 419 34.15 29.05 -25.92
CA GLU A 419 34.14 27.60 -25.69
C GLU A 419 35.44 27.15 -25.01
N TYR A 420 35.31 26.38 -23.94
CA TYR A 420 36.40 25.69 -23.24
C TYR A 420 36.10 24.19 -23.15
N ASN A 421 37.13 23.36 -23.25
CA ASN A 421 37.05 21.91 -23.09
C ASN A 421 37.65 21.50 -21.75
N VAL A 422 36.89 20.79 -20.92
CA VAL A 422 37.39 20.16 -19.70
C VAL A 422 37.90 18.77 -20.06
N ALA A 423 39.20 18.54 -19.92
CA ALA A 423 39.84 17.29 -20.28
C ALA A 423 39.31 16.09 -19.46
N SER A 424 39.36 14.90 -20.04
CA SER A 424 39.10 13.65 -19.30
C SER A 424 40.20 13.40 -18.26
N PRO A 425 39.88 12.98 -17.03
CA PRO A 425 40.89 12.67 -16.03
C PRO A 425 41.73 11.45 -16.44
N LYS A 426 42.95 11.38 -15.91
CA LYS A 426 43.80 10.18 -16.06
C LYS A 426 43.14 8.99 -15.35
N LYS A 427 43.21 7.81 -15.97
CA LYS A 427 42.65 6.57 -15.42
C LYS A 427 43.35 6.17 -14.12
N ALA A 428 42.56 5.83 -13.09
CA ALA A 428 43.11 5.25 -11.87
C ALA A 428 43.69 3.84 -12.11
N THR A 429 44.65 3.43 -11.27
CA THR A 429 45.26 2.10 -11.29
C THR A 429 45.07 1.35 -9.97
N VAL A 430 45.11 0.01 -10.00
CA VAL A 430 45.14 -0.83 -8.78
C VAL A 430 46.58 -1.25 -8.47
N ASN A 431 47.08 -0.88 -7.30
CA ASN A 431 48.40 -1.30 -6.83
C ASN A 431 48.31 -2.68 -6.13
N SER A 432 47.40 -2.81 -5.17
CA SER A 432 47.21 -4.06 -4.42
C SER A 432 45.74 -4.31 -4.04
N LEU A 433 45.45 -5.59 -3.83
CA LEU A 433 44.20 -6.12 -3.27
C LEU A 433 44.62 -7.24 -2.32
N GLU A 434 44.16 -7.16 -1.07
CA GLU A 434 44.57 -8.03 0.02
C GLU A 434 43.35 -8.44 0.84
N VAL A 435 43.40 -9.65 1.41
CA VAL A 435 42.34 -10.17 2.30
C VAL A 435 43.00 -10.53 3.61
N SER A 436 42.36 -10.18 4.72
CA SER A 436 42.90 -10.36 6.06
C SER A 436 41.84 -10.84 7.04
N LEU A 437 42.26 -11.61 8.05
CA LEU A 437 41.45 -12.04 9.19
C LEU A 437 42.12 -11.53 10.46
N ASP A 438 41.35 -10.84 11.31
CA ASP A 438 41.84 -10.28 12.58
C ASP A 438 43.15 -9.47 12.43
N GLY A 439 43.25 -8.72 11.32
CA GLY A 439 44.42 -7.90 10.94
C GLY A 439 45.55 -8.65 10.19
N ASN A 440 45.53 -9.99 10.18
CA ASN A 440 46.58 -10.80 9.55
C ASN A 440 46.22 -11.13 8.09
N LYS A 441 47.15 -10.91 7.16
CA LYS A 441 46.97 -11.19 5.73
C LYS A 441 46.83 -12.69 5.46
N VAL A 442 45.81 -13.07 4.71
CA VAL A 442 45.61 -14.45 4.22
C VAL A 442 46.56 -14.68 3.04
N VAL A 443 47.54 -15.56 3.22
CA VAL A 443 48.56 -15.91 2.21
C VAL A 443 48.32 -17.26 1.53
N THR A 444 47.49 -18.12 2.10
CA THR A 444 47.17 -19.47 1.59
C THR A 444 46.06 -19.50 0.54
N ASN A 445 45.38 -18.36 0.32
CA ASN A 445 44.10 -18.24 -0.38
C ASN A 445 42.95 -19.11 0.19
N GLU A 446 43.12 -19.68 1.38
CA GLU A 446 42.10 -20.47 2.09
C GLU A 446 41.34 -19.63 3.12
N LEU A 447 40.02 -19.74 3.12
CA LEU A 447 39.09 -19.02 3.99
C LEU A 447 38.17 -20.00 4.73
N ASN A 448 37.66 -19.59 5.89
CA ASN A 448 36.74 -20.38 6.70
C ASN A 448 35.33 -19.76 6.67
N PRO A 449 34.27 -20.56 6.48
CA PRO A 449 32.90 -20.05 6.48
C PRO A 449 32.53 -19.51 7.88
N GLY A 450 31.78 -18.41 7.91
CA GLY A 450 31.36 -17.72 9.13
C GLY A 450 32.40 -16.81 9.77
N LYS A 451 33.62 -16.71 9.24
CA LYS A 451 34.63 -15.73 9.68
C LYS A 451 34.52 -14.44 8.85
N SER A 452 34.69 -13.29 9.49
CA SER A 452 34.63 -11.99 8.82
C SER A 452 36.02 -11.55 8.39
N TYR A 453 36.22 -11.42 7.09
CA TYR A 453 37.47 -11.02 6.46
C TYR A 453 37.42 -9.55 6.05
N SER A 454 38.49 -8.80 6.30
CA SER A 454 38.67 -7.46 5.73
C SER A 454 39.38 -7.56 4.40
N ILE A 455 38.69 -7.13 3.34
CA ILE A 455 39.20 -7.00 1.98
C ILE A 455 39.66 -5.55 1.84
N LYS A 456 40.94 -5.33 1.56
CA LYS A 456 41.58 -4.02 1.48
C LYS A 456 42.25 -3.84 0.12
N ALA A 457 42.07 -2.67 -0.50
CA ALA A 457 42.69 -2.33 -1.77
C ALA A 457 43.32 -0.95 -1.73
N TYR A 458 44.38 -0.79 -2.51
CA TYR A 458 45.06 0.49 -2.71
C TYR A 458 45.21 0.73 -4.21
N GLY A 459 44.73 1.88 -4.67
CA GLY A 459 44.89 2.37 -6.04
C GLY A 459 45.51 3.76 -6.07
N ASN A 460 45.87 4.22 -7.27
CA ASN A 460 46.50 5.51 -7.49
C ASN A 460 45.74 6.34 -8.53
N SER A 461 45.52 7.63 -8.25
CA SER A 461 45.11 8.65 -9.23
C SER A 461 45.36 10.06 -8.67
N SER A 462 45.57 11.03 -9.57
CA SER A 462 45.86 12.43 -9.19
C SER A 462 44.71 13.14 -8.49
N ASN A 463 43.46 12.73 -8.74
CA ASN A 463 42.27 13.38 -8.16
C ASN A 463 41.66 12.56 -6.99
N GLY A 464 42.35 11.51 -6.56
CA GLY A 464 41.85 10.50 -5.64
C GLY A 464 41.08 9.37 -6.33
N VAL A 465 40.95 8.25 -5.62
CA VAL A 465 40.41 6.99 -6.15
C VAL A 465 39.10 6.63 -5.46
N LEU A 466 38.13 6.17 -6.25
CA LEU A 466 36.91 5.51 -5.77
C LEU A 466 37.04 4.00 -5.97
N TYR A 467 36.64 3.24 -4.95
CA TYR A 467 36.72 1.77 -4.87
C TYR A 467 35.33 1.16 -4.80
N GLU A 468 35.07 0.15 -5.62
CA GLU A 468 33.86 -0.69 -5.61
C GLU A 468 34.27 -2.15 -5.43
N TYR A 469 33.64 -2.89 -4.51
CA TYR A 469 34.08 -4.23 -4.11
C TYR A 469 33.08 -5.32 -4.51
N TRP A 470 33.61 -6.45 -4.96
CA TRP A 470 32.85 -7.55 -5.55
C TRP A 470 33.32 -8.92 -5.07
N ILE A 471 32.38 -9.86 -5.06
CA ILE A 471 32.61 -11.29 -4.88
C ILE A 471 31.95 -12.03 -6.05
N LYS A 472 32.67 -12.91 -6.73
CA LYS A 472 32.07 -13.88 -7.66
C LYS A 472 32.00 -15.25 -7.00
N ASP A 473 30.81 -15.83 -6.88
CA ASP A 473 30.65 -17.25 -6.59
C ASP A 473 30.89 -18.04 -7.88
N LEU A 474 31.97 -18.82 -7.94
CA LEU A 474 32.33 -19.58 -9.14
C LEU A 474 31.46 -20.82 -9.34
N SER A 475 30.81 -21.33 -8.29
CA SER A 475 29.93 -22.52 -8.42
C SER A 475 28.65 -22.24 -9.19
N ILE A 476 28.17 -20.99 -9.12
CA ILE A 476 26.96 -20.50 -9.82
C ILE A 476 27.25 -19.37 -10.82
N ASN A 477 28.53 -19.10 -11.08
CA ASN A 477 29.02 -18.06 -12.00
C ASN A 477 28.43 -16.64 -11.75
N SER A 478 28.11 -16.31 -10.48
CA SER A 478 27.31 -15.12 -10.13
C SER A 478 28.11 -14.09 -9.35
N TRP A 479 27.87 -12.80 -9.62
CA TRP A 479 28.53 -11.67 -8.95
C TRP A 479 27.64 -11.05 -7.87
N ILE A 480 28.26 -10.73 -6.73
CA ILE A 480 27.66 -10.02 -5.60
C ILE A 480 28.50 -8.75 -5.37
N LYS A 481 27.87 -7.58 -5.42
CA LYS A 481 28.50 -6.33 -4.99
C LYS A 481 28.50 -6.26 -3.46
N LEU A 482 29.65 -6.03 -2.86
CA LEU A 482 29.78 -5.81 -1.42
C LEU A 482 29.66 -4.32 -1.04
N LYS A 483 30.11 -3.43 -1.92
CA LYS A 483 30.15 -1.98 -1.68
C LYS A 483 30.25 -1.20 -2.97
N ASP A 484 29.37 -0.21 -3.15
CA ASP A 484 29.43 0.77 -4.23
C ASP A 484 30.67 1.68 -4.16
N TYR A 485 30.95 2.36 -5.27
CA TYR A 485 32.06 3.31 -5.39
C TYR A 485 32.12 4.32 -4.25
N SER A 486 33.20 4.27 -3.48
CA SER A 486 33.46 5.18 -2.36
C SER A 486 34.96 5.41 -2.17
N THR A 487 35.35 6.40 -1.38
CA THR A 487 36.76 6.63 -0.99
C THR A 487 37.31 5.58 -0.02
N SER A 488 36.53 4.54 0.31
CA SER A 488 36.87 3.54 1.30
C SER A 488 37.80 2.46 0.72
N THR A 489 39.02 2.41 1.23
CA THR A 489 40.04 1.41 0.86
C THR A 489 39.77 0.00 1.40
N GLN A 490 38.64 -0.24 2.10
CA GLN A 490 38.31 -1.56 2.64
C GLN A 490 36.80 -1.84 2.75
N VAL A 491 36.47 -3.14 2.76
CA VAL A 491 35.14 -3.69 3.06
C VAL A 491 35.28 -4.98 3.89
N ALA A 492 34.25 -5.36 4.64
CA ALA A 492 34.19 -6.64 5.34
C ALA A 492 33.33 -7.65 4.56
N TRP A 493 33.72 -8.92 4.55
CA TRP A 493 32.95 -10.02 3.95
C TRP A 493 33.00 -11.27 4.83
N THR A 494 31.85 -11.91 5.02
CA THR A 494 31.74 -13.18 5.74
C THR A 494 31.23 -14.25 4.76
N PRO A 495 32.10 -15.11 4.19
CA PRO A 495 31.63 -16.24 3.39
C PRO A 495 30.73 -17.15 4.23
N ASN A 496 29.60 -17.57 3.68
CA ASN A 496 28.62 -18.45 4.34
C ASN A 496 28.42 -19.78 3.59
N LYS A 497 29.18 -20.01 2.52
CA LYS A 497 29.15 -21.22 1.69
C LYS A 497 30.59 -21.63 1.36
N PRO A 498 30.91 -22.94 1.40
CA PRO A 498 32.18 -23.45 0.91
C PRO A 498 32.23 -23.43 -0.62
N GLY A 499 33.42 -23.33 -1.19
CA GLY A 499 33.66 -23.26 -2.63
C GLY A 499 34.63 -22.15 -3.03
N LYS A 500 34.86 -22.02 -4.35
CA LYS A 500 35.79 -21.03 -4.91
C LYS A 500 35.11 -19.70 -5.19
N TYR A 501 35.79 -18.61 -4.84
CA TYR A 501 35.31 -17.23 -5.01
C TYR A 501 36.38 -16.35 -5.64
N LEU A 502 36.00 -15.48 -6.59
CA LEU A 502 36.85 -14.35 -6.97
C LEU A 502 36.53 -13.16 -6.08
N ILE A 503 37.52 -12.67 -5.34
CA ILE A 503 37.43 -11.44 -4.57
C ILE A 503 37.98 -10.30 -5.42
N GLY A 504 37.21 -9.23 -5.56
CA GLY A 504 37.44 -8.20 -6.57
C GLY A 504 37.34 -6.77 -6.06
N VAL A 505 38.11 -5.90 -6.70
CA VAL A 505 37.97 -4.45 -6.60
C VAL A 505 37.98 -3.83 -8.00
N HIS A 506 37.02 -2.94 -8.27
CA HIS A 506 37.11 -1.97 -9.35
C HIS A 506 37.59 -0.64 -8.77
N VAL A 507 38.40 0.08 -9.53
CA VAL A 507 38.81 1.44 -9.20
C VAL A 507 38.54 2.39 -10.35
N LYS A 508 38.26 3.64 -10.01
CA LYS A 508 38.27 4.74 -10.96
C LYS A 508 38.70 6.05 -10.31
N ASP A 509 39.17 6.98 -11.13
CA ASP A 509 39.39 8.35 -10.72
C ASP A 509 38.07 8.97 -10.25
N LYS A 510 38.15 9.83 -9.23
CA LYS A 510 37.01 10.52 -8.64
C LYS A 510 36.12 11.23 -9.67
N TYR A 511 36.69 11.69 -10.79
CA TYR A 511 35.99 12.41 -11.85
C TYR A 511 35.80 11.58 -13.13
N SER A 512 36.16 10.28 -13.13
CA SER A 512 35.99 9.42 -14.29
C SER A 512 34.51 9.13 -14.57
N VAL A 513 34.08 9.51 -15.78
CA VAL A 513 32.77 9.20 -16.37
C VAL A 513 32.65 7.73 -16.82
N GLN A 514 33.75 6.97 -16.80
CA GLN A 514 33.73 5.55 -17.14
C GLN A 514 33.12 4.71 -16.00
N LYS A 515 32.66 3.50 -16.34
CA LYS A 515 32.14 2.53 -15.35
C LYS A 515 33.22 2.07 -14.37
N LEU A 516 34.44 1.90 -14.86
CA LEU A 516 35.66 1.63 -14.11
C LEU A 516 36.87 2.06 -14.95
N ASP A 517 38.00 2.36 -14.32
CA ASP A 517 39.26 2.64 -15.01
C ASP A 517 40.19 1.42 -15.02
N ASN A 518 40.21 0.66 -13.91
CA ASN A 518 41.03 -0.54 -13.72
C ASN A 518 40.36 -1.48 -12.69
N PHE A 519 40.78 -2.74 -12.63
CA PHE A 519 40.25 -3.74 -11.70
C PHE A 519 41.31 -4.78 -11.31
N LYS A 520 41.09 -5.50 -10.21
CA LYS A 520 41.88 -6.66 -9.80
C LYS A 520 40.99 -7.72 -9.18
N TYR A 521 41.23 -8.98 -9.53
CA TYR A 521 40.57 -10.17 -8.97
C TYR A 521 41.61 -11.14 -8.42
N VAL A 522 41.29 -11.81 -7.31
CA VAL A 522 42.10 -12.89 -6.73
C VAL A 522 41.17 -14.04 -6.33
N GLU A 523 41.51 -15.28 -6.68
CA GLU A 523 40.74 -16.47 -6.29
C GLU A 523 41.06 -16.88 -4.85
N TYR A 524 40.01 -17.15 -4.07
CA TYR A 524 40.06 -17.72 -2.73
C TYR A 524 39.15 -18.94 -2.65
N ASN A 525 39.57 -19.95 -1.90
CA ASN A 525 38.76 -21.14 -1.60
C ASN A 525 38.20 -21.02 -0.18
N VAL A 526 36.90 -21.24 -0.01
CA VAL A 526 36.25 -21.33 1.31
C VAL A 526 36.12 -22.81 1.66
N ALA A 527 36.79 -23.23 2.72
CA ALA A 527 36.83 -24.61 3.17
C ALA A 527 35.45 -25.15 3.58
N SER A 528 35.19 -26.42 3.31
CA SER A 528 34.01 -27.14 3.83
C SER A 528 34.05 -27.18 5.36
N PRO A 529 32.94 -26.86 6.05
CA PRO A 529 32.90 -26.95 7.51
C PRO A 529 33.00 -28.41 7.98
N LYS A 530 33.46 -28.60 9.23
CA LYS A 530 33.41 -29.91 9.88
C LYS A 530 31.94 -30.31 10.10
N LYS A 531 31.64 -31.60 9.90
CA LYS A 531 30.30 -32.17 10.11
C LYS A 531 29.86 -32.02 11.57
N ALA A 532 28.61 -31.60 11.78
CA ALA A 532 28.02 -31.57 13.12
C ALA A 532 27.79 -32.99 13.70
N THR A 533 27.95 -33.12 15.01
CA THR A 533 27.66 -34.36 15.78
C THR A 533 26.35 -34.25 16.57
N ILE A 534 25.78 -35.39 16.95
CA ILE A 534 24.65 -35.47 17.89
C ILE A 534 25.16 -36.03 19.22
N ASN A 535 24.90 -35.30 20.30
CA ASN A 535 25.28 -35.69 21.65
C ASN A 535 24.11 -36.42 22.34
N SER A 536 22.88 -35.90 22.20
CA SER A 536 21.67 -36.55 22.72
C SER A 536 20.41 -36.19 21.94
N LEU A 537 19.41 -37.06 22.08
CA LEU A 537 18.01 -36.90 21.65
C LEU A 537 17.16 -37.49 22.78
N GLU A 538 16.21 -36.71 23.29
CA GLU A 538 15.40 -37.03 24.46
C GLU A 538 13.96 -36.61 24.22
N VAL A 539 13.02 -37.37 24.80
CA VAL A 539 11.58 -37.07 24.76
C VAL A 539 11.09 -36.96 26.19
N SER A 540 10.25 -35.97 26.47
CA SER A 540 9.80 -35.64 27.81
C SER A 540 8.33 -35.23 27.84
N LEU A 541 7.66 -35.51 28.96
CA LEU A 541 6.28 -35.10 29.26
C LEU A 541 6.29 -34.34 30.58
N ASN A 542 5.71 -33.14 30.62
CA ASN A 542 5.66 -32.29 31.81
C ASN A 542 7.04 -32.09 32.49
N GLY A 543 8.12 -32.05 31.69
CA GLY A 543 9.51 -31.93 32.15
C GLY A 543 10.19 -33.26 32.55
N GLY A 544 9.43 -34.33 32.78
CA GLY A 544 9.97 -35.67 33.06
C GLY A 544 10.39 -36.39 31.78
N LYS A 545 11.60 -36.97 31.76
CA LYS A 545 12.12 -37.75 30.61
C LYS A 545 11.37 -39.09 30.48
N VAL A 546 10.93 -39.43 29.27
CA VAL A 546 10.35 -40.73 28.95
C VAL A 546 11.48 -41.76 28.87
N VAL A 547 11.47 -42.74 29.77
CA VAL A 547 12.54 -43.77 29.89
C VAL A 547 12.16 -45.13 29.33
N ASN A 548 10.86 -45.46 29.24
CA ASN A 548 10.38 -46.78 28.81
C ASN A 548 10.02 -46.85 27.32
N ASN A 549 10.31 -45.80 26.54
CA ASN A 549 9.87 -45.63 25.14
C ASN A 549 8.35 -45.76 24.90
N GLU A 550 7.54 -45.54 25.94
CA GLU A 550 6.08 -45.64 25.91
C GLU A 550 5.47 -44.24 26.00
N LEU A 551 4.55 -43.94 25.09
CA LEU A 551 3.84 -42.67 24.95
C LEU A 551 2.32 -42.90 24.98
N GLN A 552 1.54 -41.85 25.22
CA GLN A 552 0.08 -41.88 25.24
C GLN A 552 -0.49 -40.96 24.17
N ALA A 553 -1.52 -41.43 23.45
CA ALA A 553 -2.18 -40.63 22.43
C ALA A 553 -2.99 -39.48 23.04
N GLY A 554 -2.77 -38.26 22.54
CA GLY A 554 -3.36 -37.01 23.02
C GLY A 554 -2.45 -36.17 23.93
N GLU A 555 -1.37 -36.73 24.48
CA GLU A 555 -0.42 -36.02 25.33
C GLU A 555 0.60 -35.18 24.53
N ILE A 556 1.08 -34.06 25.09
CA ILE A 556 2.05 -33.17 24.42
C ILE A 556 3.47 -33.49 24.90
N TYR A 557 4.27 -34.11 24.03
CA TYR A 557 5.67 -34.44 24.32
C TYR A 557 6.62 -33.36 23.81
N ASN A 558 7.61 -32.97 24.62
CA ASN A 558 8.73 -32.13 24.20
C ASN A 558 9.91 -33.02 23.79
N ILE A 559 10.30 -32.92 22.52
CA ILE A 559 11.43 -33.61 21.89
C ILE A 559 12.61 -32.64 21.87
N LYS A 560 13.70 -32.98 22.55
CA LYS A 560 14.88 -32.13 22.71
C LYS A 560 16.13 -32.85 22.20
N ALA A 561 16.97 -32.13 21.45
CA ALA A 561 18.24 -32.65 20.97
C ALA A 561 19.38 -31.65 21.17
N TYR A 562 20.58 -32.18 21.40
CA TYR A 562 21.80 -31.39 21.47
C TYR A 562 22.85 -32.00 20.55
N GLY A 563 23.51 -31.14 19.78
CA GLY A 563 24.63 -31.49 18.91
C GLY A 563 25.78 -30.50 19.07
N SER A 564 26.88 -30.73 18.36
CA SER A 564 28.06 -29.86 18.39
C SER A 564 28.63 -29.62 17.00
N SER A 565 29.01 -28.36 16.74
CA SER A 565 29.84 -27.95 15.59
C SER A 565 30.51 -26.61 15.86
N SER A 566 31.63 -26.32 15.20
CA SER A 566 32.41 -25.09 15.37
C SER A 566 31.67 -23.82 14.94
N ASN A 567 30.67 -23.91 14.06
CA ASN A 567 29.94 -22.77 13.54
C ASN A 567 28.49 -22.69 14.06
N GLY A 568 28.15 -23.55 15.03
CA GLY A 568 26.77 -23.78 15.48
C GLY A 568 26.04 -24.84 14.65
N VAL A 569 24.97 -25.37 15.25
CA VAL A 569 24.21 -26.53 14.72
C VAL A 569 22.80 -26.10 14.33
N LEU A 570 22.32 -26.62 13.21
CA LEU A 570 20.92 -26.56 12.80
C LEU A 570 20.29 -27.94 13.01
N TYR A 571 19.07 -27.95 13.55
CA TYR A 571 18.27 -29.13 13.89
C TYR A 571 16.99 -29.17 13.06
N GLU A 572 16.68 -30.33 12.48
CA GLU A 572 15.43 -30.64 11.76
C GLU A 572 14.79 -31.87 12.43
N TYR A 573 13.50 -31.83 12.74
CA TYR A 573 12.82 -32.86 13.54
C TYR A 573 11.77 -33.63 12.74
N TRP A 574 11.71 -34.94 12.99
CA TRP A 574 10.92 -35.88 12.21
C TRP A 574 10.21 -36.92 13.08
N ILE A 575 9.08 -37.40 12.57
CA ILE A 575 8.34 -38.56 13.08
C ILE A 575 8.13 -39.52 11.91
N LYS A 576 8.34 -40.81 12.11
CA LYS A 576 7.90 -41.85 11.16
C LYS A 576 6.76 -42.66 11.76
N ASP A 577 5.59 -42.69 11.13
CA ASP A 577 4.56 -43.70 11.45
C ASP A 577 4.99 -45.02 10.79
N LEU A 578 5.36 -46.01 11.61
CA LEU A 578 5.84 -47.30 11.09
C LEU A 578 4.72 -48.18 10.53
N SER A 579 3.46 -47.95 10.91
CA SER A 579 2.32 -48.74 10.40
C SER A 579 1.96 -48.42 8.94
N ILE A 580 2.30 -47.21 8.48
CA ILE A 580 2.10 -46.75 7.09
C ILE A 580 3.43 -46.37 6.40
N ASN A 581 4.56 -46.67 7.03
CA ASN A 581 5.92 -46.39 6.56
C ASN A 581 6.16 -44.91 6.15
N SER A 582 5.44 -43.95 6.75
CA SER A 582 5.38 -42.56 6.29
C SER A 582 6.11 -41.59 7.24
N TRP A 583 6.81 -40.61 6.68
CA TRP A 583 7.54 -39.57 7.42
C TRP A 583 6.75 -38.27 7.50
N ILE A 584 6.74 -37.66 8.68
CA ILE A 584 6.16 -36.36 9.00
C ILE A 584 7.29 -35.47 9.51
N LYS A 585 7.52 -34.33 8.85
CA LYS A 585 8.43 -33.30 9.37
C LYS A 585 7.69 -32.50 10.44
N LEU A 586 8.27 -32.38 11.63
CA LEU A 586 7.74 -31.51 12.69
C LEU A 586 8.31 -30.08 12.58
N LYS A 587 9.55 -29.94 12.11
CA LYS A 587 10.26 -28.67 12.09
C LYS A 587 11.43 -28.69 11.11
N ASP A 588 11.51 -27.69 10.23
CA ASP A 588 12.66 -27.44 9.36
C ASP A 588 13.93 -27.04 10.14
N TYR A 589 15.07 -27.13 9.45
CA TYR A 589 16.38 -26.75 9.99
C TYR A 589 16.38 -25.37 10.67
N SER A 590 16.61 -25.36 11.97
CA SER A 590 16.69 -24.14 12.78
C SER A 590 17.72 -24.29 13.91
N THR A 591 18.13 -23.19 14.55
CA THR A 591 18.99 -23.23 15.75
C THR A 591 18.29 -23.77 17.01
N SER A 592 17.02 -24.16 16.90
CA SER A 592 16.18 -24.54 18.03
C SER A 592 16.41 -26.01 18.42
N THR A 593 16.88 -26.22 19.66
CA THR A 593 17.18 -27.53 20.24
C THR A 593 15.96 -28.34 20.65
N GLN A 594 14.73 -27.90 20.33
CA GLN A 594 13.50 -28.62 20.70
C GLN A 594 12.29 -28.36 19.80
N VAL A 595 11.33 -29.30 19.85
CA VAL A 595 10.00 -29.22 19.21
C VAL A 595 8.99 -30.01 20.05
N THR A 596 7.70 -29.67 19.98
CA THR A 596 6.63 -30.45 20.60
C THR A 596 5.92 -31.36 19.59
N TRP A 597 5.40 -32.50 20.07
CA TRP A 597 4.59 -33.42 19.27
C TRP A 597 3.45 -34.01 20.10
N THR A 598 2.27 -34.09 19.49
CA THR A 598 1.09 -34.77 20.03
C THR A 598 0.78 -35.97 19.14
N PRO A 599 1.07 -37.21 19.56
CA PRO A 599 0.63 -38.40 18.85
C PRO A 599 -0.89 -38.56 18.99
N ASN A 600 -1.61 -38.69 17.88
CA ASN A 600 -3.08 -38.86 17.90
C ASN A 600 -3.54 -40.29 17.59
N LYS A 601 -2.60 -41.20 17.29
CA LYS A 601 -2.88 -42.57 16.84
C LYS A 601 -1.92 -43.52 17.57
N SER A 602 -2.43 -44.70 17.94
CA SER A 602 -1.60 -45.75 18.56
C SER A 602 -0.76 -46.52 17.53
N GLY A 603 0.40 -47.00 17.96
CA GLY A 603 1.35 -47.73 17.13
C GLY A 603 2.79 -47.34 17.40
N LYS A 604 3.71 -47.90 16.61
CA LYS A 604 5.15 -47.63 16.71
C LYS A 604 5.55 -46.43 15.85
N TYR A 605 6.39 -45.55 16.42
CA TYR A 605 6.88 -44.35 15.77
C TYR A 605 8.40 -44.21 15.94
N LEU A 606 9.12 -43.81 14.88
CA LEU A 606 10.49 -43.32 15.04
C LEU A 606 10.47 -41.82 15.28
N ILE A 607 11.00 -41.38 16.42
CA ILE A 607 11.23 -39.96 16.72
C ILE A 607 12.66 -39.62 16.33
N GLY A 608 12.83 -38.58 15.51
CA GLY A 608 14.07 -38.29 14.81
C GLY A 608 14.55 -36.86 14.91
N VAL A 609 15.87 -36.70 14.88
CA VAL A 609 16.53 -35.42 14.61
C VAL A 609 17.61 -35.60 13.55
N HIS A 610 17.65 -34.70 12.57
CA HIS A 610 18.79 -34.49 11.70
C HIS A 610 19.55 -33.26 12.21
N VAL A 611 20.87 -33.29 12.14
CA VAL A 611 21.71 -32.13 12.43
C VAL A 611 22.67 -31.84 11.29
N LYS A 612 23.02 -30.57 11.14
CA LYS A 612 24.16 -30.13 10.33
C LYS A 612 24.81 -28.87 10.86
N ASP A 613 26.06 -28.65 10.47
CA ASP A 613 26.73 -27.37 10.65
C ASP A 613 25.97 -26.28 9.91
N LYS A 614 25.94 -25.08 10.50
CA LYS A 614 25.25 -23.90 9.96
C LYS A 614 25.62 -23.58 8.50
N TYR A 615 26.84 -23.91 8.06
CA TYR A 615 27.34 -23.66 6.71
C TYR A 615 27.50 -24.93 5.86
N SER A 616 27.00 -26.09 6.33
CA SER A 616 27.05 -27.34 5.56
C SER A 616 26.06 -27.31 4.38
N THR A 617 26.61 -27.57 3.19
CA THR A 617 25.86 -27.74 1.93
C THR A 617 25.22 -29.11 1.81
N GLN A 618 25.52 -30.05 2.71
CA GLN A 618 24.90 -31.36 2.74
C GLN A 618 23.44 -31.29 3.20
N LYS A 619 22.64 -32.30 2.82
CA LYS A 619 21.24 -32.42 3.28
C LYS A 619 21.17 -32.57 4.80
N LEU A 620 22.10 -33.32 5.38
CA LEU A 620 22.35 -33.49 6.81
C LEU A 620 23.82 -33.90 7.00
N ASP A 621 24.39 -33.63 8.17
CA ASP A 621 25.72 -34.13 8.54
C ASP A 621 25.63 -35.42 9.36
N ASN A 622 24.63 -35.52 10.23
CA ASN A 622 24.37 -36.66 11.11
C ASN A 622 22.87 -36.75 11.46
N PHE A 623 22.39 -37.91 11.89
CA PHE A 623 20.99 -38.14 12.29
C PHE A 623 20.89 -39.15 13.44
N LYS A 624 19.81 -39.06 14.22
CA LYS A 624 19.47 -40.04 15.26
C LYS A 624 17.97 -40.29 15.28
N TYR A 625 17.58 -41.57 15.35
CA TYR A 625 16.21 -42.01 15.53
C TYR A 625 16.10 -42.88 16.78
N VAL A 626 14.96 -42.80 17.48
CA VAL A 626 14.60 -43.68 18.59
C VAL A 626 13.16 -44.14 18.39
N GLU A 627 12.90 -45.44 18.54
CA GLU A 627 11.55 -46.00 18.46
C GLU A 627 10.78 -45.77 19.76
N TYR A 628 9.54 -45.30 19.63
CA TYR A 628 8.57 -45.16 20.70
C TYR A 628 7.26 -45.87 20.34
N ASN A 629 6.62 -46.48 21.32
CA ASN A 629 5.29 -47.08 21.20
C ASN A 629 4.24 -46.13 21.78
N VAL A 630 3.26 -45.73 20.97
CA VAL A 630 2.12 -44.91 21.41
C VAL A 630 0.95 -45.82 21.75
N LYS A 631 0.44 -45.72 22.97
CA LYS A 631 -0.79 -46.37 23.43
C LYS A 631 -2.00 -45.45 23.26
N LEU A 632 -3.17 -46.04 22.98
CA LEU A 632 -4.44 -45.33 23.00
C LEU A 632 -4.81 -44.98 24.44
N SER A 633 -5.17 -43.72 24.69
CA SER A 633 -5.46 -43.22 26.02
C SER A 633 -6.78 -43.77 26.59
N LYS A 634 -7.86 -43.83 25.79
CA LYS A 634 -9.16 -44.44 26.14
C LYS A 634 -9.86 -45.05 24.91
N LYS A 635 -10.74 -46.03 25.14
CA LYS A 635 -11.67 -46.62 24.16
C LYS A 635 -12.98 -45.83 24.11
N ALA A 636 -13.70 -45.85 22.99
CA ALA A 636 -15.02 -45.22 22.89
C ALA A 636 -16.09 -45.95 23.71
N VAL A 637 -17.02 -45.19 24.32
CA VAL A 637 -18.08 -45.71 25.19
C VAL A 637 -19.45 -45.25 24.68
N ILE A 638 -20.43 -46.16 24.63
CA ILE A 638 -21.82 -45.84 24.28
C ILE A 638 -22.59 -45.46 25.56
N SER A 639 -23.22 -44.29 25.57
CA SER A 639 -24.13 -43.88 26.64
C SER A 639 -25.59 -44.23 26.32
N ASN A 640 -26.07 -44.00 25.08
CA ASN A 640 -27.43 -44.40 24.71
C ASN A 640 -27.62 -44.78 23.22
N LEU A 641 -28.71 -45.52 22.94
CA LEU A 641 -29.22 -45.87 21.61
C LEU A 641 -30.75 -45.70 21.66
N GLU A 642 -31.27 -44.75 20.89
CA GLU A 642 -32.68 -44.36 20.85
C GLU A 642 -33.29 -44.68 19.48
N VAL A 643 -34.52 -45.16 19.47
CA VAL A 643 -35.32 -45.36 18.25
C VAL A 643 -36.58 -44.51 18.37
N SER A 644 -36.90 -43.73 17.34
CA SER A 644 -37.97 -42.74 17.38
C SER A 644 -38.79 -42.69 16.09
N LEU A 645 -40.07 -42.34 16.20
CA LEU A 645 -40.96 -42.09 15.08
C LEU A 645 -41.44 -40.65 15.16
N ASN A 646 -41.22 -39.87 14.09
CA ASN A 646 -41.55 -38.44 14.03
C ASN A 646 -41.06 -37.65 15.27
N GLY A 647 -39.84 -37.94 15.73
CA GLY A 647 -39.21 -37.31 16.90
C GLY A 647 -39.66 -37.85 18.27
N LYS A 648 -40.67 -38.72 18.35
CA LYS A 648 -41.09 -39.37 19.61
C LYS A 648 -40.36 -40.69 19.80
N ILE A 649 -39.68 -40.86 20.94
CA ILE A 649 -38.95 -42.10 21.29
C ILE A 649 -39.94 -43.27 21.47
N VAL A 650 -39.62 -44.42 20.91
CA VAL A 650 -40.35 -45.68 21.07
C VAL A 650 -39.87 -46.38 22.34
N THR A 651 -40.72 -46.39 23.37
CA THR A 651 -40.39 -46.94 24.70
C THR A 651 -40.96 -48.34 24.98
N ASN A 652 -41.93 -48.79 24.17
CA ASN A 652 -42.60 -50.10 24.33
C ASN A 652 -42.00 -51.21 23.45
N ASN A 653 -40.88 -50.93 22.77
CA ASN A 653 -40.22 -51.78 21.79
C ASN A 653 -41.15 -52.31 20.65
N GLN A 654 -42.28 -51.66 20.38
CA GLN A 654 -43.17 -52.00 19.27
C GLN A 654 -42.98 -51.03 18.10
N LEU A 655 -42.75 -51.60 16.92
CA LEU A 655 -42.62 -50.90 15.65
C LEU A 655 -43.74 -51.36 14.69
N ASN A 656 -43.98 -50.59 13.64
CA ASN A 656 -44.97 -50.92 12.61
C ASN A 656 -44.28 -51.04 11.24
N SER A 657 -44.63 -52.09 10.51
CA SER A 657 -44.24 -52.30 9.11
C SER A 657 -44.65 -51.07 8.27
N GLY A 658 -43.75 -50.59 7.42
CA GLY A 658 -43.95 -49.43 6.56
C GLY A 658 -43.80 -48.07 7.24
N LYS A 659 -43.43 -47.99 8.52
CA LYS A 659 -43.09 -46.72 9.19
C LYS A 659 -41.58 -46.54 9.29
N THR A 660 -41.10 -45.34 8.99
CA THR A 660 -39.68 -44.99 9.03
C THR A 660 -39.29 -44.49 10.41
N TYR A 661 -38.37 -45.19 11.06
CA TYR A 661 -37.86 -44.85 12.40
C TYR A 661 -36.47 -44.23 12.29
N SER A 662 -36.19 -43.22 13.12
CA SER A 662 -34.84 -42.67 13.30
C SER A 662 -34.16 -43.35 14.49
N ILE A 663 -32.99 -43.91 14.22
CA ILE A 663 -32.10 -44.59 15.17
C ILE A 663 -30.95 -43.62 15.47
N LYS A 664 -30.78 -43.23 16.74
CA LYS A 664 -29.77 -42.26 17.18
C LYS A 664 -28.92 -42.81 18.32
N THR A 665 -27.61 -42.64 18.24
CA THR A 665 -26.64 -43.12 19.24
C THR A 665 -25.90 -41.96 19.86
N TYR A 666 -25.65 -42.06 21.16
CA TYR A 666 -24.81 -41.16 21.93
C TYR A 666 -23.63 -41.98 22.43
N ALA A 667 -22.42 -41.55 22.08
CA ALA A 667 -21.18 -42.19 22.47
C ALA A 667 -20.06 -41.14 22.53
N GLU A 668 -19.03 -41.42 23.32
CA GLU A 668 -17.94 -40.50 23.62
C GLU A 668 -16.57 -41.16 23.48
N SER A 669 -15.59 -40.37 23.01
CA SER A 669 -14.16 -40.69 23.04
C SER A 669 -13.34 -39.41 22.86
N LEU A 670 -12.09 -39.41 23.33
CA LEU A 670 -11.19 -38.25 23.28
C LEU A 670 -10.98 -37.71 21.84
N ASN A 671 -10.85 -38.61 20.85
CA ASN A 671 -10.54 -38.24 19.47
C ASN A 671 -11.77 -38.22 18.54
N GLY A 672 -12.97 -38.30 19.12
CA GLY A 672 -14.22 -38.49 18.39
C GLY A 672 -14.53 -39.95 18.06
N VAL A 673 -15.80 -40.21 17.76
CA VAL A 673 -16.36 -41.56 17.61
C VAL A 673 -16.83 -41.83 16.17
N LEU A 674 -16.59 -43.05 15.70
CA LEU A 674 -17.18 -43.60 14.47
C LEU A 674 -18.28 -44.61 14.83
N TYR A 675 -19.39 -44.58 14.10
CA TYR A 675 -20.61 -45.37 14.31
C TYR A 675 -20.89 -46.25 13.07
N GLU A 676 -21.13 -47.55 13.27
CA GLU A 676 -21.59 -48.51 12.25
C GLU A 676 -22.95 -49.07 12.69
N TYR A 677 -23.96 -49.06 11.81
CA TYR A 677 -25.35 -49.39 12.16
C TYR A 677 -25.80 -50.71 11.54
N TRP A 678 -26.55 -51.49 12.32
CA TRP A 678 -26.93 -52.86 11.99
C TRP A 678 -28.37 -53.17 12.36
N ILE A 679 -29.01 -54.05 11.57
CA ILE A 679 -30.28 -54.70 11.89
C ILE A 679 -30.06 -56.20 11.82
N LYS A 680 -30.63 -56.97 12.76
CA LYS A 680 -30.75 -58.43 12.64
C LYS A 680 -32.21 -58.83 12.52
N ASP A 681 -32.63 -59.50 11.45
CA ASP A 681 -33.90 -60.22 11.41
C ASP A 681 -33.74 -61.52 12.20
N LEU A 682 -34.44 -61.65 13.33
CA LEU A 682 -34.34 -62.83 14.20
C LEU A 682 -35.07 -64.05 13.61
N SER A 683 -36.01 -63.88 12.68
CA SER A 683 -36.70 -65.00 12.02
C SER A 683 -35.83 -65.71 10.98
N SER A 684 -34.93 -64.97 10.32
CA SER A 684 -33.98 -65.49 9.33
C SER A 684 -32.53 -65.54 9.85
N ASN A 685 -32.32 -65.22 11.13
CA ASN A 685 -31.02 -65.09 11.79
C ASN A 685 -30.01 -64.17 11.04
N SER A 686 -30.50 -63.31 10.15
CA SER A 686 -29.70 -62.62 9.14
C SER A 686 -29.40 -61.17 9.53
N TRP A 687 -28.14 -60.75 9.36
CA TRP A 687 -27.69 -59.38 9.61
C TRP A 687 -27.73 -58.54 8.33
N ILE A 688 -28.20 -57.31 8.47
CA ILE A 688 -28.23 -56.27 7.45
C ILE A 688 -27.44 -55.08 8.01
N LYS A 689 -26.37 -54.67 7.32
CA LYS A 689 -25.68 -53.42 7.63
C LYS A 689 -26.51 -52.26 7.06
N LEU A 690 -26.89 -51.31 7.90
CA LEU A 690 -27.52 -50.05 7.45
C LEU A 690 -26.48 -48.99 7.09
N LYS A 691 -25.32 -49.00 7.75
CA LYS A 691 -24.24 -48.03 7.51
C LYS A 691 -22.89 -48.57 7.92
N ASP A 692 -21.87 -48.33 7.09
CA ASP A 692 -20.46 -48.42 7.47
C ASP A 692 -20.06 -47.35 8.50
N TYR A 693 -18.89 -47.53 9.12
CA TYR A 693 -18.33 -46.58 10.08
C TYR A 693 -18.27 -45.15 9.55
N SER A 694 -19.01 -44.24 10.19
CA SER A 694 -18.97 -42.80 9.91
C SER A 694 -19.12 -41.97 11.19
N THR A 695 -18.88 -40.67 11.12
CA THR A 695 -19.13 -39.74 12.23
C THR A 695 -20.61 -39.44 12.48
N SER A 696 -21.53 -40.06 11.73
CA SER A 696 -22.97 -39.80 11.88
C SER A 696 -23.56 -40.52 13.09
N THR A 697 -24.07 -39.75 14.04
CA THR A 697 -24.74 -40.25 15.26
C THR A 697 -26.16 -40.77 15.04
N GLN A 698 -26.66 -40.82 13.78
CA GLN A 698 -28.01 -41.30 13.47
C GLN A 698 -28.16 -41.88 12.06
N ILE A 699 -29.19 -42.71 11.88
CA ILE A 699 -29.67 -43.26 10.60
C ILE A 699 -31.18 -43.55 10.67
N THR A 700 -31.86 -43.70 9.53
CA THR A 700 -33.25 -44.16 9.46
C THR A 700 -33.38 -45.61 9.01
N TRP A 701 -34.43 -46.29 9.48
CA TRP A 701 -34.79 -47.64 9.05
C TRP A 701 -36.31 -47.80 8.92
N THR A 702 -36.75 -48.50 7.88
CA THR A 702 -38.15 -48.81 7.61
C THR A 702 -38.31 -50.32 7.54
N PRO A 703 -38.81 -51.01 8.58
CA PRO A 703 -39.15 -52.42 8.47
C PRO A 703 -40.30 -52.61 7.48
N ASN A 704 -40.21 -53.62 6.60
CA ASN A 704 -41.21 -53.97 5.58
C ASN A 704 -41.89 -55.33 5.85
N LYS A 705 -41.51 -56.02 6.92
CA LYS A 705 -41.94 -57.36 7.31
C LYS A 705 -42.14 -57.37 8.83
N ALA A 706 -43.22 -58.00 9.30
CA ALA A 706 -43.44 -58.23 10.72
C ALA A 706 -42.52 -59.34 11.26
N GLY A 707 -42.11 -59.19 12.52
CA GLY A 707 -41.13 -60.08 13.15
C GLY A 707 -40.33 -59.38 14.25
N LYS A 708 -39.40 -60.10 14.87
CA LYS A 708 -38.49 -59.54 15.87
C LYS A 708 -37.17 -59.15 15.22
N TYR A 709 -36.65 -57.99 15.61
CA TYR A 709 -35.41 -57.43 15.07
C TYR A 709 -34.49 -56.92 16.19
N LEU A 710 -33.18 -57.15 16.07
CA LEU A 710 -32.20 -56.40 16.87
C LEU A 710 -31.79 -55.15 16.09
N ILE A 711 -31.96 -53.98 16.70
CA ILE A 711 -31.41 -52.72 16.21
C ILE A 711 -30.08 -52.47 16.93
N GLY A 712 -29.01 -52.27 16.16
CA GLY A 712 -27.64 -52.30 16.64
C GLY A 712 -26.77 -51.13 16.20
N VAL A 713 -25.82 -50.80 17.05
CA VAL A 713 -24.71 -49.90 16.73
C VAL A 713 -23.39 -50.45 17.27
N HIS A 714 -22.33 -50.39 16.46
CA HIS A 714 -20.94 -50.54 16.91
C HIS A 714 -20.31 -49.16 16.93
N VAL A 715 -19.46 -48.90 17.92
CA VAL A 715 -18.67 -47.67 17.98
C VAL A 715 -17.19 -47.95 18.19
N LYS A 716 -16.36 -47.04 17.70
CA LYS A 716 -14.94 -46.98 18.08
C LYS A 716 -14.39 -45.57 18.04
N ASP A 717 -13.30 -45.33 18.78
CA ASP A 717 -12.49 -44.14 18.61
C ASP A 717 -11.99 -44.05 17.16
N LYS A 718 -11.96 -42.83 16.63
CA LYS A 718 -11.52 -42.54 15.26
C LYS A 718 -10.15 -43.14 14.91
N TYR A 719 -9.27 -43.31 15.89
CA TYR A 719 -7.92 -43.86 15.73
C TYR A 719 -7.73 -45.23 16.42
N SER A 720 -8.83 -45.90 16.78
CA SER A 720 -8.81 -47.30 17.24
C SER A 720 -8.49 -48.26 16.09
N ASN A 721 -7.45 -49.07 16.29
CA ASN A 721 -7.04 -50.16 15.41
C ASN A 721 -7.92 -51.41 15.57
N GLU A 722 -8.82 -51.44 16.58
CA GLU A 722 -9.77 -52.52 16.78
C GLU A 722 -10.93 -52.50 15.77
N ARG A 723 -11.62 -53.64 15.61
CA ARG A 723 -12.84 -53.73 14.78
C ARG A 723 -13.99 -52.90 15.36
N LEU A 724 -14.08 -52.82 16.69
CA LEU A 724 -14.98 -51.98 17.46
C LEU A 724 -14.42 -51.82 18.88
N ASP A 725 -14.75 -50.73 19.55
CA ASP A 725 -14.42 -50.53 20.97
C ASP A 725 -15.58 -50.95 21.88
N ASN A 726 -16.82 -50.71 21.43
CA ASN A 726 -18.06 -50.97 22.18
C ASN A 726 -19.25 -51.18 21.22
N TYR A 727 -20.33 -51.84 21.66
CA TYR A 727 -21.53 -52.08 20.88
C TYR A 727 -22.80 -52.09 21.76
N LYS A 728 -23.96 -51.77 21.17
CA LYS A 728 -25.27 -51.87 21.83
C LYS A 728 -26.30 -52.43 20.85
N TYR A 729 -27.11 -53.38 21.32
CA TYR A 729 -28.25 -53.95 20.58
C TYR A 729 -29.52 -53.84 21.44
N VAL A 730 -30.66 -53.59 20.80
CA VAL A 730 -31.98 -53.55 21.44
C VAL A 730 -32.98 -54.31 20.56
N GLU A 731 -33.77 -55.20 21.17
CA GLU A 731 -34.82 -55.94 20.46
C GLU A 731 -36.09 -55.09 20.29
N TYR A 732 -36.65 -55.12 19.08
CA TYR A 732 -37.93 -54.53 18.73
C TYR A 732 -38.82 -55.54 18.00
N SER A 733 -40.12 -55.53 18.31
CA SER A 733 -41.14 -56.30 17.59
C SER A 733 -41.83 -55.41 16.55
N VAL A 734 -41.76 -55.78 15.28
CA VAL A 734 -42.48 -55.14 14.17
C VAL A 734 -43.82 -55.82 13.98
N GLN A 735 -44.90 -55.04 13.98
CA GLN A 735 -46.27 -55.46 13.70
C GLN A 735 -46.72 -55.04 12.30
N GLY A 736 -47.72 -55.72 11.72
CA GLY A 736 -48.31 -55.39 10.41
C GLY A 736 -48.18 -56.51 9.37
N SER A 737 -48.64 -56.26 8.15
CA SER A 737 -48.51 -57.20 7.01
C SER A 737 -47.14 -57.07 6.31
N LEU A 738 -46.80 -58.09 5.51
CA LEU A 738 -45.67 -58.02 4.57
C LEU A 738 -45.97 -56.98 3.49
N ILE A 739 -45.11 -55.97 3.38
CA ILE A 739 -45.24 -54.92 2.37
C ILE A 739 -44.47 -55.34 1.12
N LYS A 740 -45.20 -55.54 0.02
CA LYS A 740 -44.64 -55.85 -1.29
C LYS A 740 -43.74 -54.72 -1.79
N THR A 741 -42.54 -55.09 -2.24
CA THR A 741 -41.50 -54.16 -2.72
C THR A 741 -41.46 -54.15 -4.23
N ILE A 742 -41.75 -53.01 -4.84
CA ILE A 742 -41.75 -52.80 -6.29
C ILE A 742 -40.56 -51.91 -6.63
N VAL A 743 -39.71 -52.36 -7.55
CA VAL A 743 -38.70 -51.49 -8.17
C VAL A 743 -39.25 -50.91 -9.46
N LEU A 744 -39.21 -49.58 -9.54
CA LEU A 744 -39.56 -48.84 -10.74
C LEU A 744 -38.29 -48.27 -11.38
N ASP A 745 -38.13 -48.53 -12.67
CA ASP A 745 -36.98 -48.11 -13.44
C ASP A 745 -37.42 -47.12 -14.51
N ALA A 746 -36.92 -45.88 -14.41
CA ALA A 746 -37.08 -44.90 -15.47
C ALA A 746 -35.98 -45.14 -16.51
N GLY A 747 -36.36 -45.44 -17.74
CA GLY A 747 -35.43 -45.63 -18.85
C GLY A 747 -34.41 -44.51 -18.97
N HIS A 748 -33.21 -44.85 -19.44
CA HIS A 748 -32.11 -43.91 -19.72
C HIS A 748 -31.76 -43.02 -18.50
N GLY A 749 -31.15 -41.85 -18.70
CA GLY A 749 -30.82 -40.88 -17.66
C GLY A 749 -29.34 -40.51 -17.58
N GLY A 750 -29.05 -39.24 -17.34
CA GLY A 750 -27.69 -38.69 -17.28
C GLY A 750 -27.13 -38.43 -18.68
N ARG A 751 -26.05 -39.12 -19.05
CA ARG A 751 -25.43 -39.03 -20.39
C ARG A 751 -26.23 -39.70 -21.49
N ASP A 752 -27.04 -40.68 -21.12
CA ASP A 752 -27.96 -41.37 -22.01
C ASP A 752 -29.32 -40.67 -21.97
N SER A 753 -29.73 -40.05 -23.07
CA SER A 753 -31.02 -39.35 -23.19
C SER A 753 -32.18 -40.27 -23.53
N GLY A 754 -31.89 -41.51 -23.96
CA GLY A 754 -32.81 -42.28 -24.80
C GLY A 754 -33.07 -41.57 -26.12
N ALA A 755 -34.18 -41.90 -26.76
CA ALA A 755 -34.62 -41.24 -27.99
C ALA A 755 -34.83 -39.73 -27.79
N VAL A 756 -34.63 -38.95 -28.87
CA VAL A 756 -34.81 -37.49 -28.87
C VAL A 756 -35.88 -37.12 -29.89
N SER A 757 -36.90 -36.40 -29.45
CA SER A 757 -38.01 -35.99 -30.32
C SER A 757 -37.56 -34.96 -31.37
N SER A 758 -38.42 -34.72 -32.36
CA SER A 758 -38.09 -33.75 -33.40
C SER A 758 -37.97 -32.31 -32.86
N ARG A 759 -37.34 -31.44 -33.66
CA ARG A 759 -37.29 -30.00 -33.38
C ARG A 759 -38.68 -29.35 -33.29
N ALA A 760 -39.70 -29.90 -33.97
CA ALA A 760 -41.07 -29.40 -33.93
C ALA A 760 -41.83 -29.75 -32.64
N THR A 761 -41.26 -30.64 -31.82
CA THR A 761 -41.70 -30.92 -30.44
C THR A 761 -40.73 -30.41 -29.38
N GLY A 762 -39.60 -29.82 -29.78
CA GLY A 762 -38.66 -29.13 -28.89
C GLY A 762 -37.46 -29.97 -28.45
N ASN A 763 -37.11 -31.04 -29.19
CA ASN A 763 -36.00 -31.96 -28.84
C ASN A 763 -36.16 -32.56 -27.43
N ILE A 764 -37.35 -33.06 -27.10
CA ILE A 764 -37.63 -33.66 -25.79
C ILE A 764 -36.94 -35.03 -25.72
N HIS A 765 -36.23 -35.28 -24.62
CA HIS A 765 -35.59 -36.57 -24.36
C HIS A 765 -36.58 -37.57 -23.76
N GLU A 766 -36.49 -38.83 -24.19
CA GLU A 766 -37.21 -39.97 -23.62
C GLU A 766 -37.02 -40.03 -22.09
N ALA A 767 -35.77 -39.91 -21.63
CA ALA A 767 -35.38 -39.98 -20.21
C ALA A 767 -36.15 -39.01 -19.29
N ASP A 768 -36.67 -37.90 -19.83
CA ASP A 768 -37.44 -36.88 -19.12
C ASP A 768 -38.95 -37.17 -19.12
N ILE A 769 -39.47 -37.76 -20.19
CA ILE A 769 -40.87 -38.21 -20.29
C ILE A 769 -41.09 -39.38 -19.32
N VAL A 770 -40.24 -40.40 -19.41
CA VAL A 770 -40.40 -41.65 -18.66
C VAL A 770 -40.16 -41.47 -17.17
N GLN A 771 -39.26 -40.56 -16.76
CA GLN A 771 -39.07 -40.20 -15.36
C GLN A 771 -40.35 -39.63 -14.74
N LYS A 772 -41.05 -38.72 -15.44
CA LYS A 772 -42.30 -38.11 -14.93
C LYS A 772 -43.39 -39.16 -14.74
N ILE A 773 -43.57 -40.06 -15.70
CA ILE A 773 -44.52 -41.18 -15.64
C ILE A 773 -44.16 -42.12 -14.47
N THR A 774 -42.88 -42.47 -14.34
CA THR A 774 -42.36 -43.38 -13.29
C THR A 774 -42.62 -42.83 -11.89
N ILE A 775 -42.38 -41.54 -11.65
CA ILE A 775 -42.67 -40.90 -10.35
C ILE A 775 -44.16 -40.89 -10.04
N LYS A 776 -45.02 -40.62 -11.04
CA LYS A 776 -46.49 -40.64 -10.88
C LYS A 776 -46.99 -42.04 -10.53
N LEU A 777 -46.51 -43.08 -11.22
CA LEU A 777 -46.81 -44.48 -10.91
C LEU A 777 -46.36 -44.85 -9.49
N GLY A 778 -45.12 -44.49 -9.13
CA GLY A 778 -44.58 -44.76 -7.80
C GLY A 778 -45.35 -44.06 -6.68
N ASN A 779 -45.88 -42.86 -6.92
CA ASN A 779 -46.74 -42.18 -5.95
C ASN A 779 -48.08 -42.89 -5.75
N LEU A 780 -48.73 -43.38 -6.81
CA LEU A 780 -49.97 -44.18 -6.71
C LEU A 780 -49.73 -45.50 -5.95
N LEU A 781 -48.63 -46.19 -6.25
CA LEU A 781 -48.26 -47.44 -5.56
C LEU A 781 -47.90 -47.21 -4.08
N LYS A 782 -47.13 -46.16 -3.75
CA LYS A 782 -46.87 -45.75 -2.36
C LYS A 782 -48.16 -45.43 -1.59
N ALA A 783 -49.08 -44.68 -2.22
CA ALA A 783 -50.38 -44.35 -1.61
C ALA A 783 -51.25 -45.59 -1.33
N LYS A 784 -51.12 -46.65 -2.15
CA LYS A 784 -51.77 -47.94 -1.94
C LYS A 784 -51.07 -48.84 -0.90
N GLY A 785 -49.91 -48.43 -0.40
CA GLY A 785 -49.16 -49.11 0.67
C GLY A 785 -48.01 -50.01 0.20
N TYR A 786 -47.63 -49.96 -1.08
CA TYR A 786 -46.44 -50.67 -1.58
C TYR A 786 -45.15 -49.96 -1.18
N ASN A 787 -44.10 -50.72 -0.91
CA ASN A 787 -42.75 -50.18 -0.79
C ASN A 787 -42.21 -49.96 -2.21
N VAL A 788 -42.00 -48.71 -2.62
CA VAL A 788 -41.51 -48.38 -3.96
C VAL A 788 -40.11 -47.82 -3.89
N ILE A 789 -39.18 -48.52 -4.54
CA ILE A 789 -37.79 -48.11 -4.73
C ILE A 789 -37.61 -47.76 -6.21
N TYR A 790 -36.96 -46.63 -6.49
CA TYR A 790 -36.63 -46.24 -7.85
C TYR A 790 -35.18 -46.63 -8.14
N THR A 791 -34.87 -47.04 -9.37
CA THR A 791 -33.47 -47.03 -9.85
C THR A 791 -32.97 -45.59 -9.95
N ARG A 792 -33.86 -44.65 -10.34
CA ARG A 792 -33.62 -43.20 -10.38
C ARG A 792 -34.86 -42.42 -9.96
N ASP A 793 -34.74 -41.55 -8.96
CA ASP A 793 -35.85 -40.81 -8.35
C ASP A 793 -36.01 -39.35 -8.82
N LYS A 794 -35.14 -38.89 -9.73
CA LYS A 794 -35.09 -37.51 -10.24
C LYS A 794 -34.52 -37.44 -11.66
N VAL A 795 -34.67 -36.28 -12.31
CA VAL A 795 -33.95 -35.99 -13.56
C VAL A 795 -32.47 -35.79 -13.23
N ASP A 796 -31.59 -36.53 -13.90
CA ASP A 796 -30.15 -36.41 -13.72
C ASP A 796 -29.58 -35.29 -14.60
N ASN A 797 -28.62 -34.54 -14.07
CA ASN A 797 -27.85 -33.60 -14.89
C ASN A 797 -26.97 -34.39 -15.88
N TYR A 798 -26.94 -33.96 -17.14
CA TYR A 798 -26.25 -34.62 -18.26
C TYR A 798 -24.80 -35.08 -17.95
N ASN A 799 -24.06 -34.32 -17.14
CA ASN A 799 -22.67 -34.62 -16.80
C ASN A 799 -22.47 -35.60 -15.62
N TYR A 800 -23.53 -36.08 -14.96
CA TYR A 800 -23.42 -36.93 -13.77
C TYR A 800 -23.29 -38.43 -14.13
N PRO A 801 -22.31 -39.16 -13.59
CA PRO A 801 -22.30 -40.61 -13.64
C PRO A 801 -23.42 -41.13 -12.73
N SER A 802 -24.42 -41.78 -13.33
CA SER A 802 -25.60 -42.30 -12.65
C SER A 802 -25.67 -43.82 -12.80
N ILE A 803 -26.32 -44.48 -11.83
CA ILE A 803 -26.61 -45.92 -11.80
C ILE A 803 -27.33 -46.40 -13.08
N THR A 804 -27.94 -45.47 -13.80
CA THR A 804 -28.65 -45.66 -15.07
C THR A 804 -27.78 -46.05 -16.26
N GLN A 805 -26.47 -45.77 -16.23
CA GLN A 805 -25.57 -46.00 -17.37
C GLN A 805 -25.25 -47.48 -17.62
N ASN A 806 -25.57 -48.36 -16.67
CA ASN A 806 -25.36 -49.80 -16.79
C ASN A 806 -26.66 -50.55 -16.48
N LEU A 807 -27.10 -51.40 -17.41
CA LEU A 807 -28.31 -52.20 -17.26
C LEU A 807 -28.17 -53.26 -16.14
N GLU A 808 -26.94 -53.68 -15.81
CA GLU A 808 -26.70 -54.56 -14.67
C GLU A 808 -26.93 -53.85 -13.34
N ASP A 809 -26.50 -52.59 -13.20
CA ASP A 809 -26.64 -51.86 -11.94
C ASP A 809 -28.11 -51.54 -11.62
N ARG A 810 -28.93 -51.22 -12.63
CA ARG A 810 -30.40 -51.12 -12.51
C ARG A 810 -31.03 -52.39 -11.93
N ILE A 811 -30.58 -53.56 -12.40
CA ILE A 811 -31.08 -54.86 -11.96
C ILE A 811 -30.49 -55.29 -10.62
N ASN A 812 -29.26 -54.89 -10.31
CA ASN A 812 -28.67 -55.08 -8.98
C ASN A 812 -29.47 -54.35 -7.90
N VAL A 813 -30.07 -53.18 -8.18
CA VAL A 813 -31.02 -52.53 -7.24
C VAL A 813 -32.15 -53.49 -6.85
N ALA A 814 -32.79 -54.15 -7.82
CA ALA A 814 -33.92 -55.06 -7.56
C ALA A 814 -33.52 -56.43 -7.01
N ASN A 815 -32.43 -57.01 -7.52
CA ASN A 815 -31.94 -58.33 -7.11
C ASN A 815 -31.37 -58.30 -5.69
N ASN A 816 -30.59 -57.28 -5.32
CA ASN A 816 -29.97 -57.19 -3.99
C ASN A 816 -31.00 -57.04 -2.87
N ILE A 817 -32.11 -56.34 -3.13
CA ILE A 817 -33.19 -56.16 -2.15
C ILE A 817 -34.26 -57.27 -2.21
N LYS A 818 -34.16 -58.19 -3.18
CA LYS A 818 -35.17 -59.23 -3.48
C LYS A 818 -36.57 -58.63 -3.68
N ALA A 819 -36.69 -57.69 -4.61
CA ALA A 819 -37.97 -57.06 -4.95
C ALA A 819 -39.03 -58.10 -5.39
N ASP A 820 -40.30 -57.81 -5.14
CA ASP A 820 -41.43 -58.63 -5.58
C ASP A 820 -41.82 -58.39 -7.04
N LEU A 821 -41.43 -57.24 -7.62
CA LEU A 821 -41.70 -56.85 -9.00
C LEU A 821 -40.69 -55.79 -9.47
N PHE A 822 -40.30 -55.86 -10.74
CA PHE A 822 -39.56 -54.82 -11.45
C PHE A 822 -40.38 -54.29 -12.65
N VAL A 823 -40.47 -52.98 -12.82
CA VAL A 823 -41.15 -52.34 -13.97
C VAL A 823 -40.25 -51.26 -14.54
N SER A 824 -39.76 -51.45 -15.76
CA SER A 824 -39.04 -50.43 -16.52
C SER A 824 -40.00 -49.67 -17.45
N ILE A 825 -39.86 -48.35 -17.50
CA ILE A 825 -40.73 -47.45 -18.26
C ILE A 825 -39.89 -46.74 -19.33
N HIS A 826 -40.30 -46.93 -20.59
CA HIS A 826 -39.65 -46.44 -21.80
C HIS A 826 -40.65 -45.76 -22.76
N ALA A 827 -40.14 -45.12 -23.81
CA ALA A 827 -40.94 -44.65 -24.93
C ALA A 827 -40.18 -44.83 -26.26
N ASP A 828 -40.57 -45.88 -26.99
CA ASP A 828 -40.04 -46.43 -28.24
C ASP A 828 -39.71 -45.38 -29.33
N SER A 829 -38.90 -45.77 -30.31
CA SER A 829 -38.51 -44.94 -31.44
C SER A 829 -38.28 -45.80 -32.68
N ALA A 830 -38.82 -45.34 -33.81
CA ALA A 830 -38.68 -46.00 -35.10
C ALA A 830 -38.35 -45.00 -36.21
N ASP A 831 -37.69 -45.47 -37.27
CA ASP A 831 -37.33 -44.68 -38.47
C ASP A 831 -38.56 -44.02 -39.12
N SER A 832 -39.72 -44.69 -39.05
CA SER A 832 -40.99 -44.10 -39.47
C SER A 832 -41.61 -43.26 -38.35
N SER A 833 -41.72 -41.95 -38.57
CA SER A 833 -42.38 -41.01 -37.67
C SER A 833 -43.90 -41.20 -37.55
N SER A 834 -44.49 -42.11 -38.33
CA SER A 834 -45.89 -42.54 -38.19
C SER A 834 -46.10 -43.72 -37.25
N ALA A 835 -45.03 -44.36 -36.76
CA ALA A 835 -45.12 -45.39 -35.72
C ALA A 835 -45.77 -44.81 -34.46
N HIS A 836 -46.67 -45.57 -33.84
CA HIS A 836 -47.41 -45.12 -32.66
C HIS A 836 -47.92 -46.34 -31.85
N GLY A 837 -48.37 -46.08 -30.61
CA GLY A 837 -49.03 -47.06 -29.76
C GLY A 837 -48.16 -47.64 -28.65
N TYR A 838 -48.79 -48.50 -27.83
CA TYR A 838 -48.19 -49.06 -26.61
C TYR A 838 -47.72 -50.50 -26.82
N GLY A 839 -46.58 -50.85 -26.22
CA GLY A 839 -46.05 -52.22 -26.20
C GLY A 839 -45.54 -52.61 -24.81
N ALA A 840 -45.38 -53.91 -24.55
CA ALA A 840 -44.74 -54.40 -23.34
C ALA A 840 -43.85 -55.62 -23.59
N HIS A 841 -42.63 -55.55 -23.07
CA HIS A 841 -41.60 -56.57 -23.21
C HIS A 841 -41.46 -57.36 -21.91
N TYR A 842 -41.43 -58.68 -22.03
CA TYR A 842 -41.02 -59.62 -20.99
C TYR A 842 -39.95 -60.55 -21.55
N SER A 843 -39.38 -61.42 -20.73
CA SER A 843 -38.53 -62.51 -21.19
C SER A 843 -38.98 -63.82 -20.52
N SER A 844 -39.21 -64.86 -21.33
CA SER A 844 -39.40 -66.24 -20.85
C SER A 844 -38.10 -66.82 -20.31
N TYR A 845 -36.99 -66.57 -21.01
CA TYR A 845 -35.64 -67.03 -20.65
C TYR A 845 -35.06 -66.27 -19.45
N ARG A 846 -34.81 -66.99 -18.34
CA ARG A 846 -34.35 -66.40 -17.07
C ARG A 846 -33.06 -67.03 -16.56
N PRO A 847 -31.90 -66.76 -17.19
CA PRO A 847 -30.66 -67.52 -16.94
C PRO A 847 -30.12 -67.47 -15.50
N ARG A 848 -30.59 -66.54 -14.66
CA ARG A 848 -30.25 -66.46 -13.22
C ARG A 848 -31.24 -67.18 -12.29
N LEU A 849 -32.32 -67.75 -12.82
CA LEU A 849 -33.38 -68.50 -12.11
C LEU A 849 -33.56 -69.91 -12.68
N ASP A 850 -33.68 -70.03 -14.00
CA ASP A 850 -33.95 -71.28 -14.72
C ASP A 850 -33.22 -71.28 -16.08
N ASN A 851 -32.73 -72.45 -16.47
CA ASN A 851 -32.09 -72.71 -17.78
C ASN A 851 -32.58 -74.05 -18.38
N SER A 852 -33.61 -74.67 -17.80
CA SER A 852 -34.27 -75.82 -18.39
C SER A 852 -35.14 -75.37 -19.59
N GLY A 853 -35.38 -76.24 -20.57
CA GLY A 853 -36.29 -75.95 -21.69
C GLY A 853 -35.88 -74.84 -22.67
N VAL A 854 -34.67 -74.27 -22.53
CA VAL A 854 -34.19 -73.14 -23.35
C VAL A 854 -33.91 -73.57 -24.80
N TYR A 855 -34.35 -72.75 -25.76
CA TYR A 855 -34.02 -72.85 -27.18
C TYR A 855 -33.79 -71.45 -27.77
N MET A 856 -33.34 -71.37 -29.02
CA MET A 856 -33.08 -70.10 -29.72
C MET A 856 -33.79 -70.10 -31.08
N GLU A 857 -34.39 -68.97 -31.44
CA GLU A 857 -35.08 -68.71 -32.70
C GLU A 857 -34.88 -67.22 -33.04
N ASP A 858 -34.46 -66.89 -34.26
CA ASP A 858 -34.15 -65.52 -34.73
C ASP A 858 -33.28 -64.68 -33.75
N ASP A 859 -32.17 -65.26 -33.27
CA ASP A 859 -31.25 -64.71 -32.27
C ASP A 859 -31.88 -64.38 -30.89
N VAL A 860 -33.13 -64.80 -30.66
CA VAL A 860 -33.84 -64.69 -29.38
C VAL A 860 -33.89 -66.07 -28.70
N TYR A 861 -33.35 -66.15 -27.49
CA TYR A 861 -33.55 -67.26 -26.57
C TYR A 861 -34.97 -67.24 -25.97
N TYR A 862 -35.61 -68.40 -25.95
CA TYR A 862 -36.93 -68.64 -25.38
C TYR A 862 -36.87 -69.82 -24.41
N ASP A 863 -37.81 -69.89 -23.48
CA ASP A 863 -37.94 -71.00 -22.52
C ASP A 863 -39.29 -71.71 -22.71
N ARG A 864 -39.26 -73.04 -22.92
CA ARG A 864 -40.46 -73.90 -23.04
C ARG A 864 -41.08 -74.27 -21.70
N THR A 865 -40.32 -74.13 -20.62
CA THR A 865 -40.68 -74.44 -19.23
C THR A 865 -40.47 -73.21 -18.32
N PRO A 866 -41.00 -72.02 -18.69
CA PRO A 866 -40.64 -70.76 -18.04
C PRO A 866 -41.06 -70.73 -16.57
N CYS A 867 -40.16 -70.23 -15.73
CA CYS A 867 -40.38 -70.12 -14.29
C CYS A 867 -41.56 -69.18 -13.93
N ASP A 868 -42.07 -69.30 -12.70
CA ASP A 868 -43.20 -68.49 -12.18
C ASP A 868 -43.00 -66.97 -12.38
N ALA A 869 -41.77 -66.47 -12.21
CA ALA A 869 -41.43 -65.07 -12.43
C ALA A 869 -41.63 -64.66 -13.90
N ALA A 870 -41.23 -65.50 -14.85
CA ALA A 870 -41.42 -65.27 -16.28
C ALA A 870 -42.91 -65.34 -16.68
N LEU A 871 -43.65 -66.34 -16.18
CA LEU A 871 -45.10 -66.45 -16.39
C LEU A 871 -45.86 -65.23 -15.87
N LYS A 872 -45.54 -64.75 -14.66
CA LYS A 872 -46.12 -63.51 -14.10
C LYS A 872 -45.72 -62.26 -14.89
N SER A 873 -44.51 -62.23 -15.45
CA SER A 873 -44.09 -61.14 -16.35
C SER A 873 -44.95 -61.10 -17.62
N LYS A 874 -45.21 -62.26 -18.24
CA LYS A 874 -46.11 -62.38 -19.41
C LYS A 874 -47.53 -61.90 -19.09
N VAL A 875 -48.08 -62.33 -17.96
CA VAL A 875 -49.39 -61.88 -17.47
C VAL A 875 -49.43 -60.37 -17.25
N LEU A 876 -48.42 -59.80 -16.57
CA LEU A 876 -48.36 -58.36 -16.32
C LEU A 876 -48.24 -57.55 -17.62
N SER A 877 -47.38 -57.95 -18.56
CA SER A 877 -47.28 -57.30 -19.87
C SER A 877 -48.64 -57.27 -20.59
N GLN A 878 -49.40 -58.37 -20.55
CA GLN A 878 -50.72 -58.43 -21.17
C GLN A 878 -51.74 -57.53 -20.46
N LEU A 879 -51.72 -57.48 -19.13
CA LEU A 879 -52.56 -56.56 -18.34
C LEU A 879 -52.24 -55.09 -18.67
N ILE A 880 -50.96 -54.74 -18.80
CA ILE A 880 -50.49 -53.39 -19.10
C ILE A 880 -51.03 -52.93 -20.45
N VAL A 881 -50.77 -53.67 -21.54
CA VAL A 881 -51.20 -53.22 -22.88
C VAL A 881 -52.72 -53.17 -23.02
N ASN A 882 -53.45 -54.06 -22.33
CA ASN A 882 -54.91 -54.04 -22.30
C ASN A 882 -55.48 -52.84 -21.53
N GLU A 883 -54.92 -52.49 -20.37
CA GLU A 883 -55.30 -51.28 -19.62
C GLU A 883 -54.99 -50.01 -20.42
N MET A 884 -53.81 -49.97 -21.05
CA MET A 884 -53.33 -48.84 -21.84
C MET A 884 -54.14 -48.62 -23.13
N ALA A 885 -54.60 -49.68 -23.80
CA ALA A 885 -55.42 -49.58 -25.03
C ALA A 885 -56.65 -48.64 -24.90
N SER A 886 -57.23 -48.56 -23.69
CA SER A 886 -58.36 -47.65 -23.41
C SER A 886 -58.02 -46.15 -23.45
N LEU A 887 -56.75 -45.78 -23.68
CA LEU A 887 -56.29 -44.40 -23.84
C LEU A 887 -56.37 -43.89 -25.30
N GLY A 888 -56.70 -44.76 -26.27
CA GLY A 888 -57.10 -44.35 -27.63
C GLY A 888 -56.03 -44.37 -28.73
N THR A 889 -54.88 -45.01 -28.48
CA THR A 889 -53.86 -45.31 -29.51
C THR A 889 -53.67 -46.84 -29.63
N THR A 890 -52.87 -47.28 -30.60
CA THR A 890 -52.72 -48.68 -31.00
C THR A 890 -52.16 -49.55 -29.88
N ASN A 891 -52.79 -50.70 -29.61
CA ASN A 891 -52.22 -51.76 -28.79
C ASN A 891 -51.33 -52.64 -29.67
N ARG A 892 -50.00 -52.58 -29.48
CA ARG A 892 -49.02 -53.35 -30.27
C ARG A 892 -48.80 -54.77 -29.73
N GLY A 893 -49.43 -55.11 -28.60
CA GLY A 893 -49.31 -56.41 -27.96
C GLY A 893 -48.06 -56.55 -27.08
N ILE A 894 -47.74 -57.80 -26.76
CA ILE A 894 -46.62 -58.16 -25.88
C ILE A 894 -45.54 -58.91 -26.65
N TYR A 895 -44.29 -58.67 -26.26
CA TYR A 895 -43.12 -59.26 -26.92
C TYR A 895 -42.28 -60.02 -25.90
N ASP A 896 -41.93 -61.26 -26.23
CA ASP A 896 -40.95 -62.03 -25.48
C ASP A 896 -39.56 -61.73 -26.04
N HIS A 897 -38.87 -60.76 -25.43
CA HIS A 897 -37.60 -60.20 -25.85
C HIS A 897 -36.57 -60.30 -24.72
N ASN A 898 -35.35 -60.68 -25.08
CA ASN A 898 -34.22 -60.81 -24.16
C ASN A 898 -33.56 -59.47 -23.80
N LEU A 899 -34.35 -58.44 -23.48
CA LEU A 899 -33.81 -57.19 -22.96
C LEU A 899 -33.07 -57.48 -21.65
N TYR A 900 -31.92 -56.84 -21.43
CA TYR A 900 -31.06 -57.18 -20.28
C TYR A 900 -31.83 -57.07 -18.96
N VAL A 901 -32.63 -56.01 -18.82
CA VAL A 901 -33.43 -55.71 -17.63
C VAL A 901 -34.61 -56.67 -17.42
N THR A 902 -35.15 -57.27 -18.49
CA THR A 902 -36.24 -58.25 -18.37
C THR A 902 -35.74 -59.68 -18.18
N ARG A 903 -34.53 -60.04 -18.63
CA ARG A 903 -34.01 -61.42 -18.50
C ARG A 903 -33.18 -61.71 -17.25
N ASN A 904 -32.49 -60.70 -16.70
CA ASN A 904 -31.59 -60.86 -15.53
C ASN A 904 -32.26 -60.60 -14.16
N ALA A 905 -33.53 -60.21 -14.15
CA ALA A 905 -34.29 -59.98 -12.93
C ALA A 905 -34.69 -61.30 -12.24
N LEU A 906 -34.50 -61.38 -10.93
CA LEU A 906 -34.81 -62.55 -10.08
C LEU A 906 -36.29 -62.57 -9.60
N MET A 907 -37.13 -61.71 -10.16
CA MET A 907 -38.55 -61.53 -9.85
C MET A 907 -39.33 -61.23 -11.15
N PRO A 908 -40.68 -61.21 -11.12
CA PRO A 908 -41.45 -60.73 -12.27
C PRO A 908 -40.93 -59.36 -12.73
N SER A 909 -40.73 -59.20 -14.04
CA SER A 909 -40.10 -58.02 -14.61
C SER A 909 -40.59 -57.74 -16.01
N VAL A 910 -41.02 -56.50 -16.25
CA VAL A 910 -41.49 -56.02 -17.55
C VAL A 910 -40.81 -54.70 -17.91
N LEU A 911 -40.70 -54.44 -19.21
CA LEU A 911 -40.37 -53.12 -19.75
C LEU A 911 -41.56 -52.66 -20.60
N VAL A 912 -41.98 -51.40 -20.44
CA VAL A 912 -43.20 -50.87 -21.05
C VAL A 912 -42.87 -49.71 -21.97
N GLU A 913 -43.28 -49.85 -23.23
CA GLU A 913 -43.23 -48.78 -24.20
C GLU A 913 -44.51 -47.95 -24.15
N CYS A 914 -44.39 -46.74 -23.63
CA CYS A 914 -45.53 -45.85 -23.37
C CYS A 914 -46.00 -45.05 -24.60
N GLY A 915 -45.40 -45.23 -25.77
CA GLY A 915 -45.66 -44.49 -27.01
C GLY A 915 -44.35 -44.09 -27.69
N PHE A 916 -44.42 -43.42 -28.84
CA PHE A 916 -43.25 -43.18 -29.70
C PHE A 916 -42.65 -41.78 -29.58
N VAL A 917 -41.35 -41.69 -29.29
CA VAL A 917 -40.58 -40.44 -29.27
C VAL A 917 -40.27 -39.93 -30.70
N SER A 918 -40.22 -40.82 -31.69
CA SER A 918 -40.11 -40.43 -33.10
C SER A 918 -41.41 -39.87 -33.71
N ASN A 919 -42.54 -39.94 -32.97
CA ASN A 919 -43.84 -39.45 -33.40
C ASN A 919 -44.23 -38.17 -32.66
N ASP A 920 -44.23 -37.05 -33.38
CA ASP A 920 -44.55 -35.73 -32.82
C ASP A 920 -45.96 -35.62 -32.18
N ALA A 921 -46.94 -36.42 -32.62
CA ALA A 921 -48.27 -36.42 -32.01
C ALA A 921 -48.24 -37.14 -30.65
N GLU A 922 -47.59 -38.29 -30.56
CA GLU A 922 -47.43 -39.02 -29.29
C GLU A 922 -46.53 -38.26 -28.33
N VAL A 923 -45.42 -37.64 -28.76
CA VAL A 923 -44.59 -36.78 -27.90
C VAL A 923 -45.37 -35.63 -27.28
N ARG A 924 -46.20 -34.91 -28.08
CA ARG A 924 -47.07 -33.84 -27.54
C ARG A 924 -48.05 -34.40 -26.51
N TRP A 925 -48.60 -35.59 -26.76
CA TRP A 925 -49.54 -36.23 -25.84
C TRP A 925 -48.86 -36.68 -24.54
N LEU A 926 -47.71 -37.37 -24.65
CA LEU A 926 -46.89 -37.92 -23.57
C LEU A 926 -46.25 -36.85 -22.68
N ASN A 927 -45.95 -35.66 -23.19
CA ASN A 927 -45.33 -34.59 -22.41
C ASN A 927 -46.36 -33.70 -21.65
N THR A 928 -47.66 -34.06 -21.63
CA THR A 928 -48.65 -33.38 -20.77
C THR A 928 -48.87 -34.09 -19.44
N ASP A 929 -48.96 -33.33 -18.35
CA ASP A 929 -49.14 -33.87 -17.00
C ASP A 929 -50.41 -34.75 -16.88
N SER A 930 -51.52 -34.29 -17.47
CA SER A 930 -52.81 -35.00 -17.48
C SER A 930 -52.70 -36.39 -18.11
N ASN A 931 -52.03 -36.52 -19.27
CA ASN A 931 -51.89 -37.83 -19.92
C ASN A 931 -50.86 -38.70 -19.20
N GLN A 932 -49.78 -38.13 -18.66
CA GLN A 932 -48.85 -38.88 -17.79
C GLN A 932 -49.55 -39.47 -16.55
N ASN A 933 -50.50 -38.74 -15.95
CA ASN A 933 -51.33 -39.26 -14.86
C ASN A 933 -52.22 -40.43 -15.33
N LYS A 934 -52.81 -40.34 -16.53
CA LYS A 934 -53.62 -41.44 -17.11
C LYS A 934 -52.78 -42.69 -17.35
N ILE A 935 -51.59 -42.56 -17.94
CA ILE A 935 -50.63 -43.66 -18.15
C ILE A 935 -50.28 -44.30 -16.81
N ALA A 936 -49.84 -43.49 -15.84
CA ALA A 936 -49.49 -43.96 -14.50
C ALA A 936 -50.65 -44.69 -13.81
N GLN A 937 -51.89 -44.24 -13.99
CA GLN A 937 -53.08 -44.91 -13.47
C GLN A 937 -53.33 -46.26 -14.15
N LYS A 938 -53.10 -46.39 -15.46
CA LYS A 938 -53.23 -47.66 -16.19
C LYS A 938 -52.15 -48.68 -15.82
N LEU A 939 -50.92 -48.23 -15.66
CA LEU A 939 -49.83 -49.05 -15.13
C LEU A 939 -50.12 -49.50 -13.69
N TYR A 940 -50.62 -48.60 -12.83
CA TYR A 940 -51.04 -48.93 -11.48
C TYR A 940 -52.17 -49.98 -11.45
N ASN A 941 -53.18 -49.86 -12.33
CA ASN A 941 -54.26 -50.85 -12.43
C ASN A 941 -53.72 -52.24 -12.75
N ALA A 942 -52.84 -52.35 -13.76
CA ALA A 942 -52.24 -53.62 -14.16
C ALA A 942 -51.36 -54.23 -13.06
N VAL A 943 -50.51 -53.43 -12.41
CA VAL A 943 -49.63 -53.87 -11.31
C VAL A 943 -50.42 -54.31 -10.09
N THR A 944 -51.45 -53.57 -9.67
CA THR A 944 -52.28 -53.96 -8.52
C THR A 944 -53.15 -55.17 -8.81
N LYS A 945 -53.59 -55.36 -10.06
CA LYS A 945 -54.30 -56.55 -10.49
C LYS A 945 -53.41 -57.78 -10.49
N LEU A 946 -52.13 -57.67 -10.90
CA LEU A 946 -51.16 -58.78 -10.79
C LEU A 946 -51.01 -59.29 -9.35
N PHE A 947 -50.89 -58.38 -8.37
CA PHE A 947 -50.80 -58.77 -6.95
C PHE A 947 -52.13 -59.22 -6.32
N SER A 948 -53.22 -59.26 -7.10
CA SER A 948 -54.52 -59.77 -6.70
C SER A 948 -54.87 -61.11 -7.36
N ILE A 949 -53.92 -61.69 -8.11
CA ILE A 949 -53.96 -63.00 -8.79
C ILE A 949 -52.94 -63.92 -8.11
#